data_AF-T2GEV3-F1
#
_entry.id   AF-T2GEV3-F1
#
_cell.length_a   1.000
_cell.length_b   1.000
_cell.length_c   1.000
_cell.angle_alpha   90.00
_cell.angle_beta   90.00
_cell.angle_gamma   90.00
#
_symmetry.space_group_name_H-M   'P 1'
#
loop_
_entity.id
_entity.type
_entity.pdbx_description
1 polymer ?
#
loop_
_entity_poly.entity_id
_entity_poly.type
_entity_poly.pdbx_seq_one_letter_code
_entity_poly.pdbx_strand_id
1 'polypeptide(L)'
;MSKPLLSKAERPAPLRRLAAMLLVLLALAMAFAAGLSLSRLETLQSRAVLSQADAAGAALRQALEAAVRFGKPLQSGVGLVGMEERIKTARQSLPALAGLSIADAEGAIVQSLDQTLEGQSLGAVLGPDWDANATAVSHAGMRQLLLPVRNPDGSLAGRLVLGIPEAVFTERIHAGMRSALTHMLYCLAGAGVLLAVALPLAARSRTGDPNRRIMLAGCLSTGLALLCYSVLTIHDFRQLHRQVLQDKSLALAGAAAQDINRLLDKGLPLERMLGLDRRLGALIDGDAEIESMAVLDTAGQVRYLATAAGNATAADDSPADPSLQFDTALERAVQGQSEPAGLVRVRLSHANLAEATRQIVLDTATVGIIALLFLVETILLALRNGGHAARRTRPSESSVPTSPAPVSVGYGAIRPVAFLFLFALDTSLSFIPLQMEVLYTPIFGLAKDVVLGLPISAEMGCAGLTVLASGAWIDRIGWRLPCMLGLAGAAAGSLLSALAPDALTFIAARGITGLGYGLGIMATQGFVVAATRPDERGRGMAQLFAGVYAGSLCGGAAGAMLAERVGYAPIFLIAAALLLALALALPLLFRDATPAAGIAHAAGHPGTPVAPVTRTPGALPRFLRSRAVLALACCAILPGALGLIGYLNYLLPLALVRGGASQSDVGRVLMLYSVCLIYLAPPLARIIDQSSRRHVWITAAGILAAMGLGAYAVLDGMAAAAAATAMLGLSASIAFAAQSAFALDLAETRALGEATALSITSAIERLGQVLGPLCLGMAVAVLGLGDGVALVGLGVLAATLLFWLLTRHLGRTQ
;
A
#
# COMPACT_ATOMS: atom_id res chain seq x y z
N MET A 1 -59.15 -20.06 30.43
CA MET A 1 -57.80 -19.71 30.93
C MET A 1 -56.79 -20.70 30.36
N SER A 2 -56.12 -20.36 29.27
CA SER A 2 -55.03 -21.14 28.70
C SER A 2 -53.91 -20.17 28.33
N LYS A 3 -52.78 -20.32 29.02
CA LYS A 3 -51.56 -19.49 28.89
C LYS A 3 -51.08 -19.46 27.43
N PRO A 4 -50.61 -18.32 26.91
CA PRO A 4 -49.89 -18.33 25.65
C PRO A 4 -48.52 -18.96 25.90
N LEU A 5 -48.25 -20.09 25.24
CA LEU A 5 -46.93 -20.68 25.12
C LEU A 5 -46.02 -19.68 24.39
N LEU A 6 -45.25 -18.93 25.17
CA LEU A 6 -44.07 -18.22 24.70
C LEU A 6 -43.18 -19.24 23.99
N SER A 7 -43.15 -19.18 22.65
CA SER A 7 -42.20 -19.95 21.86
C SER A 7 -40.80 -19.58 22.34
N LYS A 8 -40.15 -20.55 22.98
CA LYS A 8 -38.75 -20.49 23.41
C LYS A 8 -37.92 -19.97 22.23
N ALA A 9 -37.39 -18.76 22.39
CA ALA A 9 -36.56 -18.10 21.40
C ALA A 9 -35.25 -18.89 21.19
N GLU A 10 -35.28 -19.87 20.30
CA GLU A 10 -34.07 -20.46 19.72
C GLU A 10 -33.40 -19.41 18.80
N ARG A 11 -32.14 -18.95 18.88
CA ARG A 11 -30.93 -19.19 19.71
C ARG A 11 -30.02 -17.94 19.57
N PRO A 12 -29.39 -17.40 20.64
CA PRO A 12 -28.44 -16.28 20.56
C PRO A 12 -27.00 -16.63 20.10
N ALA A 13 -26.68 -17.91 19.89
CA ALA A 13 -25.33 -18.38 19.59
C ALA A 13 -24.70 -17.88 18.26
N PRO A 14 -25.40 -17.79 17.11
CA PRO A 14 -24.80 -17.32 15.86
C PRO A 14 -24.49 -15.81 15.89
N LEU A 15 -25.34 -15.01 16.54
CA LEU A 15 -25.13 -13.56 16.70
C LEU A 15 -23.92 -13.26 17.59
N ARG A 16 -23.70 -14.06 18.65
CA ARG A 16 -22.50 -13.94 19.51
C ARG A 16 -21.21 -14.27 18.76
N ARG A 17 -21.21 -15.33 17.93
CA ARG A 17 -20.06 -15.68 17.08
C ARG A 17 -19.78 -14.59 16.05
N LEU A 18 -20.82 -14.05 15.42
CA LEU A 18 -20.69 -12.90 14.53
C LEU A 18 -20.07 -11.72 15.26
N ALA A 19 -20.63 -11.30 16.40
CA ALA A 19 -20.09 -10.20 17.19
C ALA A 19 -18.60 -10.40 17.54
N ALA A 20 -18.21 -11.62 17.94
CA ALA A 20 -16.81 -11.94 18.21
C ALA A 20 -15.92 -11.80 16.96
N MET A 21 -16.34 -12.30 15.80
CA MET A 21 -15.60 -12.14 14.54
C MET A 21 -15.44 -10.66 14.15
N LEU A 22 -16.51 -9.85 14.32
CA LEU A 22 -16.46 -8.42 14.03
C LEU A 22 -15.53 -7.67 14.99
N LEU A 23 -15.51 -8.05 16.28
CA LEU A 23 -14.58 -7.47 17.27
C LEU A 23 -13.12 -7.85 16.99
N VAL A 24 -12.85 -9.10 16.58
CA VAL A 24 -11.49 -9.51 16.18
C VAL A 24 -11.03 -8.73 14.96
N LEU A 25 -11.89 -8.59 13.94
CA LEU A 25 -11.56 -7.80 12.76
C LEU A 25 -11.33 -6.32 13.10
N LEU A 26 -12.17 -5.75 13.97
CA LEU A 26 -12.03 -4.38 14.45
C LEU A 26 -10.70 -4.18 15.18
N ALA A 27 -10.33 -5.12 16.07
CA ALA A 27 -9.05 -5.09 16.78
C ALA A 27 -7.86 -5.15 15.80
N LEU A 28 -7.93 -6.01 14.77
CA LEU A 28 -6.88 -6.12 13.76
C LEU A 28 -6.74 -4.82 12.95
N ALA A 29 -7.85 -4.22 12.54
CA ALA A 29 -7.86 -2.96 11.81
C ALA A 29 -7.31 -1.79 12.65
N MET A 30 -7.69 -1.71 13.93
CA MET A 30 -7.17 -0.71 14.86
C MET A 30 -5.68 -0.91 15.11
N ALA A 31 -5.23 -2.15 15.33
CA ALA A 31 -3.81 -2.46 15.52
C ALA A 31 -2.97 -2.11 14.27
N PHE A 32 -3.51 -2.35 13.07
CA PHE A 32 -2.86 -1.98 11.82
C PHE A 32 -2.74 -0.45 11.68
N ALA A 33 -3.82 0.30 11.94
CA ALA A 33 -3.78 1.76 11.95
C ALA A 33 -2.82 2.33 13.02
N ALA A 34 -2.80 1.73 14.21
CA ALA A 34 -1.88 2.07 15.29
C ALA A 34 -0.42 1.91 14.85
N GLY A 35 -0.09 0.76 14.25
CA GLY A 35 1.26 0.44 13.81
C GLY A 35 1.77 1.42 12.76
N LEU A 36 0.92 1.83 11.81
CA LEU A 36 1.28 2.84 10.81
C LEU A 36 1.56 4.21 11.45
N SER A 37 0.69 4.67 12.36
CA SER A 37 0.88 5.93 13.08
C SER A 37 2.15 5.91 13.93
N LEU A 38 2.39 4.80 14.63
CA LEU A 38 3.52 4.66 15.54
C LEU A 38 4.85 4.59 14.78
N SER A 39 4.90 3.88 13.66
CA SER A 39 6.11 3.80 12.82
C SER A 39 6.45 5.14 12.15
N ARG A 40 5.45 5.95 11.77
CA ARG A 40 5.71 7.33 11.34
C ARG A 40 6.31 8.16 12.47
N LEU A 41 5.74 8.06 13.67
CA LEU A 41 6.24 8.78 14.84
C LEU A 41 7.69 8.38 15.17
N GLU A 42 8.02 7.10 15.11
CA GLU A 42 9.38 6.59 15.27
C GLU A 42 10.36 7.21 14.26
N THR A 43 9.96 7.29 12.99
CA THR A 43 10.78 7.88 11.93
C THR A 43 11.02 9.37 12.18
N LEU A 44 9.98 10.11 12.55
CA LEU A 44 10.04 11.54 12.87
C LEU A 44 10.91 11.80 14.09
N GLN A 45 10.71 11.05 15.17
CA GLN A 45 11.51 11.17 16.38
C GLN A 45 12.97 10.82 16.13
N SER A 46 13.24 9.75 15.36
CA SER A 46 14.60 9.38 15.00
C SER A 46 15.29 10.49 14.22
N ARG A 47 14.62 11.07 13.21
CA ARG A 47 15.16 12.22 12.46
C ARG A 47 15.37 13.44 13.33
N ALA A 48 14.44 13.76 14.22
CA ALA A 48 14.56 14.90 15.12
C ALA A 48 15.75 14.75 16.07
N VAL A 49 15.89 13.60 16.73
CA VAL A 49 17.02 13.34 17.65
C VAL A 49 18.35 13.31 16.91
N LEU A 50 18.42 12.73 15.70
CA LEU A 50 19.63 12.73 14.88
C LEU A 50 20.01 14.12 14.38
N SER A 51 19.04 14.96 13.97
CA SER A 51 19.28 16.35 13.59
C SER A 51 19.80 17.17 14.77
N GLN A 52 19.22 17.00 15.97
CA GLN A 52 19.73 17.61 17.20
C GLN A 52 21.16 17.17 17.51
N ALA A 53 21.46 15.88 17.31
CA ALA A 53 22.78 15.32 17.56
C ALA A 53 23.83 15.80 16.54
N ASP A 54 23.46 15.91 15.27
CA ASP A 54 24.33 16.46 14.23
C ASP A 54 24.62 17.94 14.50
N ALA A 55 23.62 18.73 14.89
CA ALA A 55 23.80 20.13 15.28
C ALA A 55 24.73 20.29 16.49
N ALA A 56 24.53 19.49 17.55
CA ALA A 56 25.42 19.49 18.72
C ALA A 56 26.85 19.01 18.37
N GLY A 57 26.96 18.02 17.47
CA GLY A 57 28.22 17.47 16.97
C GLY A 57 28.97 18.40 16.03
N ALA A 58 28.29 19.25 15.28
CA ALA A 58 28.89 20.14 14.29
C ALA A 58 29.91 21.10 14.92
N ALA A 59 29.61 21.65 16.10
CA ALA A 59 30.52 22.54 16.82
C ALA A 59 31.80 21.82 17.28
N LEU A 60 31.69 20.56 17.70
CA LEU A 60 32.82 19.71 18.08
C LEU A 60 33.65 19.32 16.84
N ARG A 61 32.98 18.87 15.77
CA ARG A 61 33.61 18.55 14.49
C ARG A 61 34.41 19.72 13.93
N GLN A 62 33.84 20.92 13.91
CA GLN A 62 34.53 22.13 13.45
C GLN A 62 35.76 22.45 14.31
N ALA A 63 35.70 22.23 15.63
CA ALA A 63 36.84 22.42 16.52
C ALA A 63 37.98 21.45 16.19
N LEU A 64 37.63 20.18 15.93
CA LEU A 64 38.57 19.14 15.54
C LEU A 64 39.19 19.44 14.17
N GLU A 65 38.38 19.79 13.16
CA GLU A 65 38.86 20.18 11.84
C GLU A 65 39.78 21.41 11.91
N ALA A 66 39.48 22.38 12.77
CA ALA A 66 40.34 23.53 13.00
C ALA A 66 41.69 23.11 13.64
N ALA A 67 41.67 22.26 14.68
CA ALA A 67 42.89 21.76 15.31
C ALA A 67 43.79 21.01 14.31
N VAL A 68 43.17 20.16 13.49
CA VAL A 68 43.84 19.41 12.42
C VAL A 68 44.43 20.34 11.36
N ARG A 69 43.70 21.40 10.95
CA ARG A 69 44.22 22.43 10.03
C ARG A 69 45.45 23.16 10.55
N PHE A 70 45.57 23.33 11.87
CA PHE A 70 46.76 23.91 12.50
C PHE A 70 47.89 22.89 12.73
N GLY A 71 47.82 21.70 12.10
CA GLY A 71 48.86 20.69 12.15
C GLY A 71 48.94 19.95 13.48
N LYS A 72 47.87 19.94 14.29
CA LYS A 72 47.79 19.14 15.52
C LYS A 72 47.10 17.80 15.20
N PRO A 73 47.85 16.70 15.00
CA PRO A 73 47.25 15.42 14.68
C PRO A 73 46.43 14.88 15.85
N LEU A 74 45.27 14.30 15.56
CA LEU A 74 44.36 13.72 16.57
C LEU A 74 45.08 12.66 17.41
N GLN A 75 45.88 11.81 16.77
CA GLN A 75 46.68 10.73 17.39
C GLN A 75 47.59 11.20 18.55
N SER A 76 48.02 12.46 18.54
CA SER A 76 48.93 12.99 19.57
C SER A 76 48.22 13.50 20.83
N GLY A 77 46.89 13.58 20.84
CA GLY A 77 46.10 14.20 21.91
C GLY A 77 46.25 15.74 22.02
N VAL A 78 47.27 16.34 21.38
CA VAL A 78 47.55 17.78 21.43
C VAL A 78 46.43 18.63 20.79
N GLY A 79 45.70 18.06 19.82
CA GLY A 79 44.53 18.68 19.20
C GLY A 79 43.27 18.69 20.07
N LEU A 80 43.29 18.00 21.21
CA LEU A 80 42.13 17.75 22.09
C LEU A 80 42.13 18.62 23.37
N VAL A 81 43.13 19.49 23.54
CA VAL A 81 43.23 20.40 24.69
C VAL A 81 42.04 21.36 24.73
N GLY A 82 41.28 21.36 25.83
CA GLY A 82 40.05 22.15 25.99
C GLY A 82 38.78 21.49 25.43
N MET A 83 38.86 20.24 24.96
CA MET A 83 37.70 19.52 24.44
C MET A 83 36.73 19.09 25.55
N GLU A 84 37.19 18.89 26.79
CA GLU A 84 36.34 18.54 27.94
C GLU A 84 35.21 19.56 28.18
N GLU A 85 35.54 20.85 28.12
CA GLU A 85 34.57 21.93 28.30
C GLU A 85 33.57 22.00 27.13
N ARG A 86 34.05 21.70 25.90
CA ARG A 86 33.20 21.62 24.70
C ARG A 86 32.28 20.41 24.74
N ILE A 87 32.76 19.26 25.19
CA ILE A 87 31.97 18.04 25.40
C ILE A 87 30.91 18.29 26.48
N LYS A 88 31.28 18.97 27.57
CA LYS A 88 30.33 19.37 28.62
C LYS A 88 29.24 20.29 28.07
N THR A 89 29.60 21.24 27.18
CA THR A 89 28.63 22.10 26.51
C THR A 89 27.74 21.32 25.53
N ALA A 90 28.31 20.38 24.77
CA ALA A 90 27.56 19.50 23.86
C ALA A 90 26.56 18.61 24.62
N ARG A 91 26.92 18.15 25.82
CA ARG A 91 26.01 17.40 26.70
C ARG A 91 24.92 18.27 27.32
N GLN A 92 25.20 19.56 27.57
CA GLN A 92 24.19 20.52 28.04
C GLN A 92 23.17 20.84 26.95
N SER A 93 23.59 20.91 25.68
CA SER A 93 22.71 21.15 24.53
C SER A 93 21.97 19.88 24.07
N LEU A 94 22.57 18.70 24.23
CA LEU A 94 21.94 17.41 23.99
C LEU A 94 21.99 16.53 25.25
N PRO A 95 21.02 16.64 26.18
CA PRO A 95 20.98 15.83 27.40
C PRO A 95 20.91 14.33 27.13
N ALA A 96 20.40 13.94 25.96
CA ALA A 96 20.31 12.57 25.47
C ALA A 96 21.67 11.96 25.08
N LEU A 97 22.74 12.77 25.00
CA LEU A 97 24.08 12.29 24.67
C LEU A 97 24.65 11.50 25.86
N ALA A 98 24.80 10.18 25.69
CA ALA A 98 25.37 9.30 26.71
C ALA A 98 26.78 8.82 26.37
N GLY A 99 27.10 8.69 25.08
CA GLY A 99 28.44 8.35 24.60
C GLY A 99 28.99 9.45 23.69
N LEU A 100 30.28 9.72 23.79
CA LEU A 100 31.01 10.54 22.83
C LEU A 100 32.42 9.99 22.72
N SER A 101 32.85 9.67 21.51
CA SER A 101 34.19 9.14 21.25
C SER A 101 34.79 9.80 20.01
N ILE A 102 36.09 10.03 20.05
CA ILE A 102 36.87 10.60 18.95
C ILE A 102 37.86 9.53 18.53
N ALA A 103 37.79 9.15 17.26
CA ALA A 103 38.69 8.19 16.66
C ALA A 103 39.58 8.84 15.60
N ASP A 104 40.77 8.28 15.39
CA ASP A 104 41.68 8.67 14.33
C ASP A 104 41.25 8.09 12.95
N ALA A 105 42.08 8.30 11.93
CA ALA A 105 41.83 7.84 10.56
C ALA A 105 41.93 6.31 10.44
N GLU A 106 42.76 5.69 11.27
CA GLU A 106 43.00 4.25 11.36
C GLU A 106 41.87 3.53 12.12
N GLY A 107 41.05 4.29 12.83
CA GLY A 107 39.88 3.83 13.55
C GLY A 107 40.14 3.46 15.00
N ALA A 108 41.26 3.88 15.59
CA ALA A 108 41.52 3.75 17.02
C ALA A 108 40.89 4.93 17.78
N ILE A 109 40.25 4.62 18.92
CA ILE A 109 39.61 5.63 19.77
C ILE A 109 40.70 6.34 20.56
N VAL A 110 40.88 7.62 20.27
CA VAL A 110 41.90 8.47 20.90
C VAL A 110 41.39 9.04 22.22
N GLN A 111 40.12 9.43 22.26
CA GLN A 111 39.50 10.01 23.45
C GLN A 111 38.02 9.64 23.51
N SER A 112 37.53 9.33 24.70
CA SER A 112 36.13 8.98 24.89
C SER A 112 35.61 9.50 26.22
N LEU A 113 34.30 9.75 26.29
CA LEU A 113 33.61 10.09 27.53
C LEU A 113 33.65 8.91 28.53
N ASP A 114 33.74 7.69 27.99
CA ASP A 114 34.07 6.48 28.73
C ASP A 114 35.55 6.14 28.50
N GLN A 115 36.37 6.37 29.52
CA GLN A 115 37.83 6.15 29.49
C GLN A 115 38.20 4.68 29.23
N THR A 116 37.29 3.72 29.44
CA THR A 116 37.57 2.30 29.18
C THR A 116 37.67 1.96 27.69
N LEU A 117 37.12 2.82 26.82
CA LEU A 117 37.12 2.67 25.37
C LEU A 117 38.35 3.28 24.69
N GLU A 118 39.15 4.07 25.42
CA GLU A 118 40.35 4.70 24.87
C GLU A 118 41.40 3.64 24.50
N GLY A 119 41.96 3.74 23.29
CA GLY A 119 42.89 2.76 22.72
C GLY A 119 42.24 1.53 22.07
N GLN A 120 40.91 1.37 22.16
CA GLN A 120 40.20 0.31 21.44
C GLN A 120 39.89 0.72 19.98
N SER A 121 39.56 -0.26 19.13
CA SER A 121 39.12 0.01 17.76
C SER A 121 37.65 0.43 17.71
N LEU A 122 37.28 1.19 16.68
CA LEU A 122 35.90 1.58 16.38
C LEU A 122 34.94 0.39 16.28
N GLY A 123 35.44 -0.79 15.89
CA GLY A 123 34.65 -2.02 15.84
C GLY A 123 34.19 -2.52 17.23
N ALA A 124 34.88 -2.17 18.31
CA ALA A 124 34.43 -2.48 19.67
C ALA A 124 33.20 -1.67 20.07
N VAL A 125 33.02 -0.49 19.47
CA VAL A 125 31.94 0.44 19.77
C VAL A 125 30.80 0.30 18.77
N LEU A 126 31.09 0.07 17.48
CA LEU A 126 30.10 -0.05 16.40
C LEU A 126 29.64 -1.49 16.10
N GLY A 127 30.33 -2.50 16.61
CA GLY A 127 30.08 -3.91 16.31
C GLY A 127 30.81 -4.42 15.06
N PRO A 128 30.70 -5.72 14.74
CA PRO A 128 31.48 -6.36 13.68
C PRO A 128 31.02 -6.03 12.24
N ASP A 129 29.77 -5.61 12.05
CA ASP A 129 29.14 -5.43 10.73
C ASP A 129 29.15 -3.97 10.24
N TRP A 130 29.92 -3.09 10.89
CA TRP A 130 29.90 -1.67 10.54
C TRP A 130 30.68 -1.38 9.24
N ASP A 131 30.09 -0.59 8.35
CA ASP A 131 30.69 -0.13 7.11
C ASP A 131 31.34 1.26 7.31
N ALA A 132 32.50 1.48 6.70
CA ALA A 132 33.17 2.78 6.69
C ALA A 132 32.27 3.89 6.11
N ASN A 133 31.34 3.59 5.22
CA ASN A 133 30.42 4.58 4.66
C ASN A 133 29.13 4.80 5.50
N ALA A 134 28.95 4.07 6.60
CA ALA A 134 27.79 4.24 7.46
C ALA A 134 27.82 5.61 8.16
N THR A 135 26.68 6.30 8.16
CA THR A 135 26.47 7.58 8.87
C THR A 135 25.89 7.37 10.27
N ALA A 136 25.16 6.27 10.50
CA ALA A 136 24.69 5.87 11.81
C ALA A 136 24.64 4.35 11.95
N VAL A 137 24.95 3.84 13.14
CA VAL A 137 24.96 2.40 13.45
C VAL A 137 24.30 2.18 14.82
N SER A 138 23.48 1.14 14.95
CA SER A 138 22.94 0.74 16.25
C SER A 138 23.75 -0.45 16.79
N HIS A 139 24.34 -0.29 17.97
CA HIS A 139 25.09 -1.35 18.65
C HIS A 139 24.97 -1.23 20.18
N ALA A 140 24.88 -2.37 20.87
CA ALA A 140 24.82 -2.46 22.34
C ALA A 140 23.76 -1.56 23.02
N GLY A 141 22.59 -1.38 22.40
CA GLY A 141 21.51 -0.52 22.94
C GLY A 141 21.76 0.99 22.79
N MET A 142 22.74 1.36 21.97
CA MET A 142 23.09 2.74 21.63
C MET A 142 22.96 2.92 20.11
N ARG A 143 22.33 4.02 19.70
CA ARG A 143 22.37 4.47 18.31
C ARG A 143 23.48 5.50 18.18
N GLN A 144 24.45 5.22 17.33
CA GLN A 144 25.69 5.95 17.20
C GLN A 144 25.72 6.71 15.88
N LEU A 145 25.88 8.03 15.95
CA LEU A 145 26.03 8.91 14.80
C LEU A 145 27.53 9.11 14.52
N LEU A 146 27.93 8.92 13.26
CA LEU A 146 29.31 8.99 12.79
C LEU A 146 29.52 10.26 11.98
N LEU A 147 30.31 11.18 12.53
CA LEU A 147 30.63 12.45 11.90
C LEU A 147 32.10 12.43 11.42
N PRO A 148 32.36 12.45 10.11
CA PRO A 148 33.74 12.44 9.60
C PRO A 148 34.43 13.78 9.89
N VAL A 149 35.65 13.72 10.41
CA VAL A 149 36.55 14.86 10.56
C VAL A 149 37.52 14.84 9.39
N ARG A 150 37.58 15.91 8.60
CA ARG A 150 38.39 15.97 7.38
C ARG A 150 39.59 16.91 7.51
N ASN A 151 40.67 16.52 6.84
CA ASN A 151 41.82 17.38 6.58
C ASN A 151 41.46 18.49 5.57
N PRO A 152 42.25 19.57 5.48
CA PRO A 152 42.05 20.62 4.48
C PRO A 152 42.15 20.14 3.02
N ASP A 153 42.78 19.00 2.74
CA ASP A 153 42.84 18.34 1.44
C ASP A 153 41.61 17.44 1.14
N GLY A 154 40.67 17.33 2.09
CA GLY A 154 39.46 16.51 1.98
C GLY A 154 39.63 15.05 2.45
N SER A 155 40.85 14.61 2.78
CA SER A 155 41.11 13.26 3.32
C SER A 155 40.54 13.09 4.74
N LEU A 156 40.25 11.86 5.14
CA LEU A 156 39.71 11.56 6.47
C LEU A 156 40.82 11.72 7.52
N ALA A 157 40.66 12.65 8.45
CA ALA A 157 41.56 12.86 9.58
C ALA A 157 41.16 12.02 10.80
N GLY A 158 39.87 11.75 10.95
CA GLY A 158 39.30 10.96 12.04
C GLY A 158 37.78 10.94 12.01
N ARG A 159 37.16 10.42 13.07
CA ARG A 159 35.69 10.37 13.23
C ARG A 159 35.28 10.80 14.63
N LEU A 160 34.20 11.57 14.70
CA LEU A 160 33.48 11.85 15.93
C LEU A 160 32.25 10.92 16.00
N VAL A 161 32.17 10.14 17.06
CA VAL A 161 31.09 9.18 17.32
C VAL A 161 30.24 9.72 18.47
N LEU A 162 28.95 9.94 18.20
CA LEU A 162 27.99 10.39 19.20
C LEU A 162 27.03 9.24 19.51
N GLY A 163 27.07 8.74 20.75
CA GLY A 163 26.22 7.66 21.23
C GLY A 163 25.00 8.17 21.97
N ILE A 164 23.82 7.78 21.50
CA ILE A 164 22.53 8.12 22.12
C ILE A 164 21.86 6.82 22.57
N PRO A 165 21.37 6.72 23.82
CA PRO A 165 20.67 5.54 24.29
C PRO A 165 19.42 5.26 23.47
N GLU A 166 19.21 4.00 23.08
CA GLU A 166 18.03 3.56 22.35
C GLU A 166 16.73 3.80 23.15
N ALA A 167 16.85 3.90 24.47
CA ALA A 167 15.77 4.32 25.38
C ALA A 167 15.17 5.69 24.99
N VAL A 168 15.99 6.66 24.56
CA VAL A 168 15.52 8.00 24.17
C VAL A 168 14.63 7.94 22.93
N PHE A 169 14.94 7.04 22.00
CA PHE A 169 14.13 6.82 20.80
C PHE A 169 12.84 6.07 21.13
N THR A 170 12.87 5.17 22.11
CA THR A 170 11.74 4.29 22.41
C THR A 170 10.75 4.83 23.44
N GLU A 171 11.14 5.75 24.34
CA GLU A 171 10.27 6.20 25.43
C GLU A 171 8.95 6.83 24.94
N ARG A 172 9.02 7.75 23.97
CA ARG A 172 7.82 8.35 23.36
C ARG A 172 7.03 7.37 22.50
N ILE A 173 7.69 6.41 21.87
CA ILE A 173 7.03 5.30 21.17
C ILE A 173 6.23 4.46 22.16
N HIS A 174 6.77 4.15 23.34
CA HIS A 174 6.04 3.43 24.37
C HIS A 174 4.85 4.23 24.90
N ALA A 175 4.99 5.54 25.08
CA ALA A 175 3.88 6.41 25.46
C ALA A 175 2.76 6.41 24.39
N GLY A 176 3.14 6.56 23.11
CA GLY A 176 2.22 6.46 21.98
C GLY A 176 1.55 5.09 21.89
N MET A 177 2.29 4.01 22.11
CA MET A 177 1.77 2.64 22.13
C MET A 177 0.76 2.44 23.26
N ARG A 178 1.04 2.95 24.47
CA ARG A 178 0.09 2.90 25.59
C ARG A 178 -1.20 3.66 25.26
N SER A 179 -1.08 4.86 24.69
CA SER A 179 -2.26 5.65 24.26
C SER A 179 -3.06 4.93 23.17
N ALA A 180 -2.39 4.35 22.18
CA ALA A 180 -3.04 3.59 21.12
C ALA A 180 -3.77 2.36 21.67
N LEU A 181 -3.17 1.65 22.63
CA LEU A 181 -3.78 0.48 23.30
C LEU A 181 -4.99 0.87 24.16
N THR A 182 -4.93 1.97 24.91
CA THR A 182 -6.07 2.44 25.71
C THR A 182 -7.22 2.87 24.81
N HIS A 183 -6.95 3.66 23.76
CA HIS A 183 -7.95 4.04 22.77
C HIS A 183 -8.57 2.83 22.06
N MET A 184 -7.76 1.84 21.71
CA MET A 184 -8.22 0.58 21.12
C MET A 184 -9.16 -0.16 22.08
N LEU A 185 -8.81 -0.27 23.37
CA LEU A 185 -9.63 -0.93 24.39
C LEU A 185 -10.99 -0.23 24.57
N TYR A 186 -11.01 1.10 24.70
CA TYR A 186 -12.25 1.87 24.84
C TYR A 186 -13.15 1.73 23.61
N CYS A 187 -12.59 1.80 22.41
CA CYS A 187 -13.34 1.66 21.17
C CYS A 187 -13.87 0.23 20.98
N LEU A 188 -13.09 -0.80 21.32
CA LEU A 188 -13.52 -2.20 21.31
C LEU A 188 -14.66 -2.46 22.31
N ALA A 189 -14.54 -1.92 23.53
CA ALA A 189 -15.59 -2.04 24.55
C ALA A 189 -16.89 -1.36 24.08
N GLY A 190 -16.78 -0.12 23.56
CA GLY A 190 -17.92 0.61 22.99
C GLY A 190 -18.57 -0.14 21.81
N ALA A 191 -17.77 -0.65 20.89
CA ALA A 191 -18.25 -1.47 19.77
C ALA A 191 -18.94 -2.76 20.26
N GLY A 192 -18.39 -3.40 21.29
CA GLY A 192 -18.96 -4.60 21.90
C GLY A 192 -20.35 -4.35 22.47
N VAL A 193 -20.54 -3.23 23.18
CA VAL A 193 -21.85 -2.81 23.71
C VAL A 193 -22.82 -2.50 22.55
N LEU A 194 -22.39 -1.73 21.55
CA LEU A 194 -23.21 -1.41 20.38
C LEU A 194 -23.64 -2.66 19.63
N LEU A 195 -22.74 -3.62 19.39
CA LEU A 195 -23.03 -4.89 18.73
C LEU A 195 -23.99 -5.76 19.56
N ALA A 196 -23.81 -5.81 20.88
CA ALA A 196 -24.67 -6.57 21.79
C ALA A 196 -26.11 -6.06 21.79
N VAL A 197 -26.33 -4.77 21.53
CA VAL A 197 -27.67 -4.14 21.45
C VAL A 197 -28.22 -4.18 20.01
N ALA A 198 -27.42 -3.76 19.03
CA ALA A 198 -27.87 -3.56 17.65
C ALA A 198 -28.17 -4.88 16.92
N LEU A 199 -27.34 -5.92 17.11
CA LEU A 199 -27.53 -7.20 16.41
C LEU A 199 -28.83 -7.91 16.82
N PRO A 200 -29.19 -8.03 18.12
CA PRO A 200 -30.48 -8.61 18.51
C PRO A 200 -31.68 -7.77 18.08
N LEU A 201 -31.59 -6.44 18.12
CA LEU A 201 -32.66 -5.55 17.65
C LEU A 201 -32.91 -5.72 16.14
N ALA A 202 -31.84 -5.73 15.35
CA ALA A 202 -31.90 -5.96 13.91
C ALA A 202 -32.50 -7.33 13.57
N ALA A 203 -32.17 -8.37 14.34
CA ALA A 203 -32.70 -9.72 14.16
C ALA A 203 -34.18 -9.86 14.56
N ARG A 204 -34.67 -9.07 15.53
CA ARG A 204 -36.05 -9.16 16.06
C ARG A 204 -37.09 -8.33 15.33
N SER A 205 -36.69 -7.30 14.59
CA SER A 205 -37.64 -6.41 13.91
C SER A 205 -38.42 -7.16 12.80
N ARG A 206 -39.70 -6.82 12.62
CA ARG A 206 -40.61 -7.46 11.65
C ARG A 206 -40.58 -6.86 10.23
N THR A 207 -39.88 -5.74 10.03
CA THR A 207 -39.87 -5.00 8.75
C THR A 207 -38.59 -5.27 7.95
N GLY A 208 -38.73 -5.82 6.73
CA GLY A 208 -37.62 -6.02 5.77
C GLY A 208 -36.77 -7.28 5.98
N ASP A 209 -35.76 -7.46 5.12
CA ASP A 209 -34.85 -8.62 5.15
C ASP A 209 -33.96 -8.60 6.43
N PRO A 210 -34.00 -9.64 7.29
CA PRO A 210 -33.17 -9.72 8.49
C PRO A 210 -31.67 -9.70 8.20
N ASN A 211 -31.20 -10.30 7.09
CA ASN A 211 -29.77 -10.39 6.78
C ASN A 211 -29.19 -9.01 6.46
N ARG A 212 -29.93 -8.21 5.66
CA ARG A 212 -29.54 -6.84 5.33
C ARG A 212 -29.48 -5.94 6.56
N ARG A 213 -30.38 -6.12 7.53
CA ARG A 213 -30.42 -5.34 8.77
C ARG A 213 -29.27 -5.71 9.71
N ILE A 214 -28.97 -7.00 9.86
CA ILE A 214 -27.80 -7.48 10.61
C ILE A 214 -26.51 -6.93 9.99
N MET A 215 -26.41 -6.94 8.65
CA MET A 215 -25.28 -6.36 7.94
C MET A 215 -25.13 -4.87 8.20
N LEU A 216 -26.21 -4.09 8.08
CA LEU A 216 -26.22 -2.66 8.36
C LEU A 216 -25.85 -2.36 9.81
N ALA A 217 -26.43 -3.09 10.77
CA ALA A 217 -26.13 -2.92 12.19
C ALA A 217 -24.66 -3.16 12.50
N GLY A 218 -24.08 -4.26 11.99
CA GLY A 218 -22.65 -4.56 12.14
C GLY A 218 -21.74 -3.53 11.47
N CYS A 219 -22.10 -3.08 10.25
CA CYS A 219 -21.33 -2.05 9.54
C CYS A 219 -21.37 -0.71 10.28
N LEU A 220 -22.53 -0.29 10.77
CA LEU A 220 -22.68 0.97 11.50
C LEU A 220 -21.92 0.95 12.83
N SER A 221 -22.05 -0.13 13.62
CA SER A 221 -21.36 -0.23 14.91
C SER A 221 -19.84 -0.26 14.77
N THR A 222 -19.33 -1.08 13.84
CA THR A 222 -17.88 -1.23 13.64
C THR A 222 -17.30 -0.02 12.92
N GLY A 223 -18.01 0.55 11.93
CA GLY A 223 -17.61 1.76 11.24
C GLY A 223 -17.54 2.98 12.16
N LEU A 224 -18.51 3.13 13.08
CA LEU A 224 -18.49 4.19 14.09
C LEU A 224 -17.28 4.04 15.05
N ALA A 225 -16.97 2.81 15.45
CA ALA A 225 -15.81 2.54 16.31
C ALA A 225 -14.48 2.83 15.60
N LEU A 226 -14.35 2.49 14.32
CA LEU A 226 -13.18 2.84 13.49
C LEU A 226 -13.04 4.36 13.33
N LEU A 227 -14.15 5.06 13.11
CA LEU A 227 -14.15 6.52 12.99
C LEU A 227 -13.72 7.18 14.30
N CYS A 228 -14.27 6.72 15.43
CA CYS A 228 -13.90 7.21 16.76
C CYS A 228 -12.40 6.98 17.03
N TYR A 229 -11.92 5.76 16.78
CA TYR A 229 -10.50 5.42 16.94
C TYR A 229 -9.60 6.29 16.04
N SER A 230 -9.98 6.48 14.78
CA SER A 230 -9.26 7.33 13.84
C SER A 230 -9.10 8.76 14.35
N VAL A 231 -10.19 9.36 14.85
CA VAL A 231 -10.16 10.72 15.42
C VAL A 231 -9.21 10.80 16.61
N LEU A 232 -9.25 9.83 17.52
CA LEU A 232 -8.37 9.76 18.69
C LEU A 232 -6.90 9.60 18.28
N THR A 233 -6.59 8.68 17.37
CA THR A 233 -5.21 8.47 16.88
C THR A 233 -4.67 9.70 16.16
N ILE A 234 -5.47 10.38 15.34
CA ILE A 234 -5.05 11.62 14.67
C ILE A 234 -4.78 12.73 15.70
N HIS A 235 -5.59 12.82 16.75
CA HIS A 235 -5.40 13.79 17.83
C HIS A 235 -4.08 13.55 18.58
N ASP A 236 -3.85 12.32 19.03
CA ASP A 236 -2.61 11.92 19.72
C ASP A 236 -1.38 12.18 18.85
N PHE A 237 -1.45 11.78 17.58
CA PHE A 237 -0.35 11.99 16.65
C PHE A 237 -0.03 13.48 16.49
N ARG A 238 -1.04 14.34 16.28
CA ARG A 238 -0.82 15.79 16.16
C ARG A 238 -0.15 16.37 17.40
N GLN A 239 -0.56 15.93 18.59
CA GLN A 239 0.05 16.38 19.84
C GLN A 239 1.50 15.93 19.96
N LEU A 240 1.79 14.65 19.73
CA LEU A 240 3.14 14.09 19.82
C LEU A 240 4.06 14.65 18.74
N HIS A 241 3.58 14.79 17.50
CA HIS A 241 4.35 15.36 16.39
C HIS A 241 4.72 16.82 16.66
N ARG A 242 3.78 17.64 17.15
CA ARG A 242 4.07 19.03 17.52
C ARG A 242 5.11 19.13 18.62
N GLN A 243 5.05 18.26 19.63
CA GLN A 243 6.06 18.21 20.69
C GLN A 243 7.45 17.87 20.15
N VAL A 244 7.56 16.84 19.29
CA VAL A 244 8.84 16.47 18.66
C VAL A 244 9.44 17.63 17.86
N LEU A 245 8.62 18.34 17.09
CA LEU A 245 9.08 19.50 16.32
C LEU A 245 9.44 20.70 17.20
N GLN A 246 8.71 20.94 18.28
CA GLN A 246 9.03 21.97 19.25
C GLN A 246 10.39 21.70 19.91
N ASP A 247 10.62 20.47 20.39
CA ASP A 247 11.88 20.09 21.03
C ASP A 247 13.06 20.23 20.07
N LYS A 248 12.87 19.82 18.80
CA LYS A 248 13.85 20.03 17.73
C LYS A 248 14.13 21.50 17.48
N SER A 249 13.09 22.33 17.36
CA SER A 249 13.24 23.77 17.11
C SER A 249 13.97 24.47 18.24
N LEU A 250 13.60 24.16 19.50
CA LEU A 250 14.26 24.71 20.68
C LEU A 250 15.71 24.26 20.80
N ALA A 251 16.02 23.01 20.48
CA ALA A 251 17.39 22.51 20.49
C ALA A 251 18.27 23.21 19.44
N LEU A 252 17.77 23.39 18.21
CA LEU A 252 18.49 24.10 17.16
C LEU A 252 18.64 25.59 17.46
N ALA A 253 17.58 26.24 17.96
CA ALA A 253 17.64 27.62 18.43
C ALA A 253 18.65 27.78 19.58
N GLY A 254 18.67 26.83 20.52
CA GLY A 254 19.63 26.78 21.63
C GLY A 254 21.07 26.62 21.17
N ALA A 255 21.33 25.74 20.20
CA ALA A 255 22.66 25.56 19.62
C ALA A 255 23.15 26.85 18.94
N ALA A 256 22.30 27.49 18.14
CA ALA A 256 22.61 28.78 17.52
C ALA A 256 22.83 29.89 18.57
N ALA A 257 21.97 29.96 19.60
CA ALA A 257 22.06 30.95 20.66
C ALA A 257 23.37 30.82 21.46
N GLN A 258 23.80 29.60 21.78
CA GLN A 258 25.06 29.36 22.48
C GLN A 258 26.28 29.87 21.69
N ASP A 259 26.30 29.65 20.38
CA ASP A 259 27.39 30.14 19.53
C ASP A 259 27.39 31.67 19.38
N ILE A 260 26.20 32.29 19.33
CA ILE A 260 26.07 33.75 19.28
C ILE A 260 26.46 34.38 20.63
N ASN A 261 25.97 33.84 21.75
CA ASN A 261 26.31 34.33 23.10
C ASN A 261 27.83 34.30 23.34
N ARG A 262 28.52 33.23 22.90
CA ARG A 262 30.00 33.16 22.95
C ARG A 262 30.70 34.29 22.19
N LEU A 263 30.12 34.78 21.10
CA LEU A 263 30.67 35.92 20.34
C LEU A 263 30.33 37.25 21.02
N LEU A 264 29.13 37.38 21.58
CA LEU A 264 28.70 38.55 22.36
C LEU A 264 29.56 38.74 23.62
N ASP A 265 29.88 37.65 24.33
CA ASP A 265 30.74 37.66 25.51
C ASP A 265 32.19 38.08 25.18
N LYS A 266 32.64 37.80 23.96
CA LYS A 266 33.92 38.30 23.43
C LYS A 266 33.86 39.76 22.99
N GLY A 267 32.73 40.43 23.17
CA GLY A 267 32.52 41.84 22.85
C GLY A 267 32.17 42.14 21.39
N LEU A 268 31.86 41.11 20.59
CA LEU A 268 31.46 41.32 19.19
C LEU A 268 29.95 41.67 19.15
N PRO A 269 29.55 42.88 18.73
CA PRO A 269 28.14 43.25 18.69
C PRO A 269 27.40 42.48 17.58
N LEU A 270 26.11 42.22 17.79
CA LEU A 270 25.24 41.47 16.86
C LEU A 270 25.34 42.00 15.42
N GLU A 271 25.44 43.32 15.26
CA GLU A 271 25.49 44.03 13.96
C GLU A 271 26.77 43.79 13.16
N ARG A 272 27.85 43.32 13.80
CA ARG A 272 29.15 43.09 13.15
C ARG A 272 29.44 41.61 12.87
N MET A 273 28.46 40.73 13.07
CA MET A 273 28.60 39.29 12.86
C MET A 273 28.38 38.89 11.39
N LEU A 274 29.35 39.22 10.54
CA LEU A 274 29.31 38.89 9.10
C LEU A 274 29.24 37.37 8.88
N GLY A 275 28.35 36.92 8.00
CA GLY A 275 28.21 35.51 7.62
C GLY A 275 27.38 34.65 8.58
N LEU A 276 26.70 35.26 9.55
CA LEU A 276 25.82 34.54 10.48
C LEU A 276 24.63 33.89 9.74
N ASP A 277 24.08 34.56 8.73
CA ASP A 277 23.08 34.05 7.79
C ASP A 277 23.47 32.69 7.18
N ARG A 278 24.71 32.57 6.66
CA ARG A 278 25.20 31.31 6.09
C ARG A 278 25.35 30.21 7.15
N ARG A 279 25.74 30.57 8.36
CA ARG A 279 25.84 29.61 9.48
C ARG A 279 24.48 29.11 9.94
N LEU A 280 23.50 29.99 10.08
CA LEU A 280 22.12 29.62 10.37
C LEU A 280 21.57 28.73 9.24
N GLY A 281 21.87 29.08 7.98
CA GLY A 281 21.54 28.26 6.81
C GLY A 281 22.10 26.85 6.91
N ALA A 282 23.37 26.70 7.27
CA ALA A 282 23.99 25.37 7.45
C ALA A 282 23.40 24.54 8.60
N LEU A 283 22.76 25.16 9.60
CA LEU A 283 22.08 24.46 10.69
C LEU A 283 20.68 23.95 10.32
N ILE A 284 20.03 24.59 9.34
CA ILE A 284 18.70 24.20 8.84
C ILE A 284 18.76 23.49 7.48
N ASP A 285 19.96 23.38 6.89
CA ASP A 285 20.16 22.76 5.58
C ASP A 285 19.80 21.27 5.63
N GLY A 286 19.04 20.83 4.63
CA GLY A 286 18.48 19.47 4.59
C GLY A 286 17.29 19.21 5.52
N ASP A 287 16.86 20.18 6.33
CA ASP A 287 15.78 20.00 7.30
C ASP A 287 14.45 20.61 6.80
N ALA A 288 13.72 19.85 5.98
CA ALA A 288 12.48 20.31 5.34
C ALA A 288 11.40 20.78 6.33
N GLU A 289 11.42 20.34 7.59
CA GLU A 289 10.45 20.74 8.61
C GLU A 289 10.62 22.20 9.08
N ILE A 290 11.81 22.79 8.85
CA ILE A 290 12.15 24.16 9.26
C ILE A 290 12.04 25.07 8.05
N GLU A 291 11.21 26.10 8.17
CA GLU A 291 11.02 27.10 7.12
C GLU A 291 12.16 28.12 7.14
N SER A 292 12.49 28.63 8.33
CA SER A 292 13.50 29.66 8.50
C SER A 292 14.06 29.71 9.92
N MET A 293 15.28 30.24 10.03
CA MET A 293 15.92 30.61 11.30
C MET A 293 16.36 32.07 11.24
N ALA A 294 15.97 32.86 12.23
CA ALA A 294 16.21 34.30 12.28
C ALA A 294 16.87 34.71 13.60
N VAL A 295 17.64 35.79 13.55
CA VAL A 295 18.21 36.45 14.73
C VAL A 295 17.64 37.85 14.80
N LEU A 296 16.99 38.17 15.91
CA LEU A 296 16.33 39.44 16.16
C LEU A 296 17.08 40.22 17.25
N ASP A 297 17.10 41.54 17.11
CA ASP A 297 17.64 42.43 18.13
C ASP A 297 16.66 42.66 19.30
N THR A 298 17.06 43.45 20.29
CA THR A 298 16.22 43.81 21.45
C THR A 298 15.01 44.66 21.10
N ALA A 299 14.98 45.27 19.91
CA ALA A 299 13.83 45.99 19.37
C ALA A 299 12.89 45.07 18.56
N GLY A 300 13.22 43.78 18.44
CA GLY A 300 12.45 42.80 17.67
C GLY A 300 12.61 42.93 16.16
N GLN A 301 13.68 43.59 15.67
CA GLN A 301 13.97 43.64 14.24
C GLN A 301 14.85 42.46 13.82
N VAL A 302 14.50 41.82 12.71
CA VAL A 302 15.30 40.76 12.10
C VAL A 302 16.60 41.32 11.57
N ARG A 303 17.72 40.87 12.14
CA ARG A 303 19.07 41.24 11.72
C ARG A 303 19.67 40.22 10.75
N TYR A 304 19.40 38.94 10.97
CA TYR A 304 19.85 37.84 10.12
C TYR A 304 18.72 36.86 9.89
N LEU A 305 18.60 36.37 8.67
CA LEU A 305 17.58 35.39 8.26
C LEU A 305 18.22 34.34 7.37
N ALA A 306 17.94 33.08 7.67
CA ALA A 306 18.26 31.95 6.81
C ALA A 306 16.97 31.19 6.50
N THR A 307 16.81 30.78 5.24
CA THR A 307 15.72 29.90 4.80
C THR A 307 16.30 28.67 4.12
N ALA A 308 15.50 27.61 4.02
CA ALA A 308 15.89 26.39 3.30
C ALA A 308 16.20 26.63 1.80
N ALA A 309 15.75 27.74 1.21
CA ALA A 309 16.02 28.12 -0.19
C ALA A 309 17.29 28.96 -0.39
N GLY A 310 18.01 29.29 0.68
CA GLY A 310 19.21 30.14 0.66
C GLY A 310 18.98 31.58 1.14
N ASN A 311 19.78 32.52 0.64
CA ASN A 311 19.82 33.93 1.09
C ASN A 311 18.42 34.56 1.07
N ALA A 312 17.85 34.79 2.25
CA ALA A 312 16.57 35.43 2.45
C ALA A 312 16.76 36.83 3.04
N THR A 313 15.82 37.73 2.75
CA THR A 313 15.86 39.10 3.25
C THR A 313 14.83 39.30 4.36
N ALA A 314 14.99 40.33 5.20
CA ALA A 314 14.02 40.65 6.26
C ALA A 314 12.58 40.88 5.74
N ALA A 315 12.39 41.12 4.43
CA ALA A 315 11.08 41.22 3.78
C ALA A 315 10.37 39.87 3.61
N ASP A 316 11.11 38.75 3.68
CA ASP A 316 10.59 37.38 3.61
C ASP A 316 10.07 36.88 4.97
N ASP A 317 10.25 37.66 6.05
CA ASP A 317 9.66 37.40 7.37
C ASP A 317 8.18 37.84 7.38
N SER A 318 7.32 37.02 6.76
CA SER A 318 5.86 37.21 6.84
C SER A 318 5.33 36.92 8.25
N PRO A 319 4.27 37.61 8.72
CA PRO A 319 3.64 37.33 10.01
C PRO A 319 3.05 35.92 10.01
N ALA A 320 3.79 34.97 10.60
CA ALA A 320 3.40 33.57 10.71
C ALA A 320 2.63 33.30 12.00
N ASP A 321 1.92 32.17 12.05
CA ASP A 321 1.20 31.70 13.24
C ASP A 321 2.15 31.63 14.46
N PRO A 322 1.84 32.31 15.58
CA PRO A 322 2.66 32.28 16.79
C PRO A 322 2.91 30.88 17.33
N SER A 323 2.04 29.92 17.04
CA SER A 323 2.17 28.53 17.49
C SER A 323 3.25 27.72 16.75
N LEU A 324 3.82 28.28 15.67
CA LEU A 324 4.89 27.68 14.86
C LEU A 324 6.22 28.41 15.00
N GLN A 325 6.31 29.36 15.93
CA GLN A 325 7.50 30.15 16.21
C GLN A 325 8.07 29.75 17.58
N PHE A 326 9.35 29.43 17.60
CA PHE A 326 10.07 29.10 18.83
C PHE A 326 11.24 30.04 19.00
N ASP A 327 11.20 30.81 20.09
CA ASP A 327 12.16 31.85 20.40
C ASP A 327 13.05 31.41 21.57
N THR A 328 14.37 31.57 21.41
CA THR A 328 15.37 31.38 22.46
C THR A 328 16.10 32.70 22.69
N ALA A 329 16.18 33.14 23.95
CA ALA A 329 16.82 34.41 24.29
C ALA A 329 18.34 34.39 24.06
N LEU A 330 18.86 35.52 23.58
CA LEU A 330 20.30 35.80 23.53
C LEU A 330 20.68 36.67 24.71
N GLU A 331 21.76 36.30 25.37
CA GLU A 331 22.25 36.96 26.58
C GLU A 331 23.74 37.28 26.43
N ARG A 332 24.15 38.39 27.03
CA ARG A 332 25.53 38.85 27.07
C ARG A 332 25.97 39.02 28.50
N ALA A 333 27.13 38.46 28.87
CA ALA A 333 27.73 38.68 30.17
C ALA A 333 28.46 40.04 30.20
N VAL A 334 27.96 41.00 30.97
CA VAL A 334 28.60 42.29 31.25
C VAL A 334 28.86 42.40 32.75
N GLN A 335 30.13 42.47 33.16
CA GLN A 335 30.53 42.55 34.58
C GLN A 335 29.93 41.46 35.49
N GLY A 336 29.68 40.26 34.96
CA GLY A 336 29.10 39.14 35.70
C GLY A 336 27.57 39.17 35.82
N GLN A 337 26.89 40.14 35.20
CA GLN A 337 25.44 40.18 35.05
C GLN A 337 25.03 39.87 33.60
N SER A 338 23.93 39.12 33.43
CA SER A 338 23.40 38.75 32.12
C SER A 338 22.47 39.84 31.60
N GLU A 339 22.82 40.47 30.48
CA GLU A 339 21.98 41.45 29.79
C GLU A 339 21.35 40.84 28.53
N PRO A 340 20.07 41.14 28.23
CA PRO A 340 19.41 40.65 27.02
C PRO A 340 19.98 41.33 25.78
N ALA A 341 20.44 40.54 24.80
CA ALA A 341 21.08 41.01 23.58
C ALA A 341 20.21 40.83 22.32
N GLY A 342 19.14 40.03 22.40
CA GLY A 342 18.25 39.70 21.30
C GLY A 342 17.59 38.34 21.47
N LEU A 343 17.13 37.74 20.38
CA LEU A 343 16.56 36.38 20.38
C LEU A 343 16.81 35.65 19.06
N VAL A 344 16.93 34.33 19.13
CA VAL A 344 16.96 33.43 17.97
C VAL A 344 15.57 32.84 17.80
N ARG A 345 14.99 33.02 16.61
CA ARG A 345 13.68 32.49 16.23
C ARG A 345 13.82 31.37 15.21
N VAL A 346 13.18 30.24 15.48
CA VAL A 346 13.04 29.14 14.52
C VAL A 346 11.56 29.02 14.14
N ARG A 347 11.30 28.95 12.84
CA ARG A 347 9.95 28.84 12.27
C ARG A 347 9.76 27.48 11.61
N LEU A 348 8.67 26.79 11.97
CA LEU A 348 8.29 25.53 11.34
C LEU A 348 7.50 25.76 10.05
N SER A 349 7.71 24.88 9.07
CA SER A 349 6.95 24.88 7.83
C SER A 349 5.51 24.43 8.06
N HIS A 350 4.55 25.34 7.89
CA HIS A 350 3.12 25.02 7.96
C HIS A 350 2.71 24.00 6.88
N ALA A 351 3.27 24.12 5.68
CA ALA A 351 2.97 23.21 4.56
C ALA A 351 3.38 21.76 4.88
N ASN A 352 4.56 21.56 5.45
CA ASN A 352 5.05 20.21 5.78
C ASN A 352 4.34 19.60 6.99
N LEU A 353 3.95 20.42 7.98
CA LEU A 353 3.10 19.98 9.10
C LEU A 353 1.70 19.55 8.62
N ALA A 354 1.09 20.35 7.74
CA ALA A 354 -0.19 20.04 7.14
C ALA A 354 -0.11 18.77 6.29
N GLU A 355 0.96 18.59 5.53
CA GLU A 355 1.20 17.40 4.71
C GLU A 355 1.38 16.14 5.56
N ALA A 356 2.22 16.17 6.60
CA ALA A 356 2.41 15.03 7.51
C ALA A 356 1.08 14.62 8.17
N THR A 357 0.28 15.60 8.59
CA THR A 357 -1.05 15.36 9.16
C THR A 357 -2.00 14.79 8.12
N ARG A 358 -2.04 15.35 6.90
CA ARG A 358 -2.88 14.91 5.79
C ARG A 358 -2.60 13.45 5.46
N GLN A 359 -1.33 13.05 5.40
CA GLN A 359 -0.96 11.68 5.09
C GLN A 359 -1.46 10.67 6.11
N ILE A 360 -1.51 11.01 7.40
CA ILE A 360 -2.05 10.12 8.45
C ILE A 360 -3.56 10.02 8.36
N VAL A 361 -4.24 11.14 8.13
CA VAL A 361 -5.70 11.11 7.88
C VAL A 361 -5.99 10.18 6.71
N LEU A 362 -5.21 10.28 5.62
CA LEU A 362 -5.36 9.41 4.46
C LEU A 362 -5.01 7.94 4.78
N ASP A 363 -4.00 7.65 5.60
CA ASP A 363 -3.65 6.28 6.03
C ASP A 363 -4.82 5.67 6.79
N THR A 364 -5.31 6.36 7.82
CA THR A 364 -6.37 5.84 8.67
C THR A 364 -7.69 5.72 7.92
N ALA A 365 -7.99 6.65 7.00
CA ALA A 365 -9.13 6.52 6.10
C ALA A 365 -9.00 5.29 5.18
N THR A 366 -7.80 5.05 4.63
CA THR A 366 -7.51 3.89 3.79
C THR A 366 -7.70 2.58 4.56
N VAL A 367 -7.13 2.48 5.77
CA VAL A 367 -7.34 1.33 6.66
C VAL A 367 -8.82 1.15 7.00
N GLY A 368 -9.55 2.24 7.25
CA GLY A 368 -10.99 2.23 7.50
C GLY A 368 -11.80 1.66 6.32
N ILE A 369 -11.47 2.04 5.08
CA ILE A 369 -12.11 1.51 3.86
C ILE A 369 -11.81 0.01 3.72
N ILE A 370 -10.54 -0.40 3.87
CA ILE A 370 -10.15 -1.82 3.80
C ILE A 370 -10.89 -2.63 4.86
N ALA A 371 -10.92 -2.14 6.11
CA ALA A 371 -11.61 -2.79 7.21
C ALA A 371 -13.12 -2.92 6.96
N LEU A 372 -13.77 -1.88 6.41
CA LEU A 372 -15.19 -1.92 6.08
C LEU A 372 -15.51 -2.94 4.99
N LEU A 373 -14.66 -3.07 3.97
CA LEU A 373 -14.83 -4.09 2.93
C LEU A 373 -14.62 -5.50 3.49
N PHE A 374 -13.58 -5.70 4.29
CA PHE A 374 -13.31 -6.96 4.97
C PHE A 374 -14.45 -7.33 5.94
N LEU A 375 -15.08 -6.33 6.55
CA LEU A 375 -16.23 -6.49 7.43
C LEU A 375 -17.43 -7.04 6.68
N VAL A 376 -17.75 -6.48 5.50
CA VAL A 376 -18.83 -6.97 4.65
C VAL A 376 -18.61 -8.44 4.30
N GLU A 377 -17.41 -8.81 3.88
CA GLU A 377 -17.08 -10.20 3.53
C GLU A 377 -17.12 -11.15 4.74
N THR A 378 -16.69 -10.68 5.92
CA THR A 378 -16.77 -11.43 7.18
C THR A 378 -18.22 -11.67 7.60
N ILE A 379 -19.08 -10.66 7.47
CA ILE A 379 -20.53 -10.79 7.75
C ILE A 379 -21.16 -11.79 6.79
N LEU A 380 -20.86 -11.72 5.50
CA LEU A 380 -21.39 -12.66 4.50
C LEU A 380 -20.97 -14.11 4.81
N LEU A 381 -19.72 -14.32 5.21
CA LEU A 381 -19.21 -15.62 5.64
C LEU A 381 -19.91 -16.14 6.92
N ALA A 382 -20.15 -15.25 7.89
CA ALA A 382 -20.78 -15.60 9.16
C ALA A 382 -22.28 -15.90 9.03
N LEU A 383 -23.02 -15.14 8.22
CA LEU A 383 -24.44 -15.38 7.92
C LEU A 383 -24.65 -16.77 7.29
N ARG A 384 -23.70 -17.25 6.48
CA ARG A 384 -23.70 -18.61 5.92
C ARG A 384 -23.63 -19.68 7.00
N ASN A 385 -22.66 -19.59 7.91
CA ASN A 385 -22.44 -20.61 8.95
C ASN A 385 -23.63 -20.68 9.93
N GLY A 386 -24.36 -19.57 10.14
CA GLY A 386 -25.58 -19.53 10.94
C GLY A 386 -26.75 -20.31 10.32
N GLY A 387 -26.92 -20.27 8.99
CA GLY A 387 -27.99 -20.98 8.28
C GLY A 387 -27.90 -22.51 8.35
N HIS A 388 -26.68 -23.05 8.31
CA HIS A 388 -26.44 -24.50 8.43
C HIS A 388 -26.73 -25.04 9.84
N ALA A 389 -26.45 -24.26 10.89
CA ALA A 389 -26.71 -24.66 12.28
C ALA A 389 -28.20 -24.71 12.62
N ALA A 390 -29.03 -23.85 12.01
CA ALA A 390 -30.47 -23.84 12.18
C ALA A 390 -31.17 -25.00 11.44
N ARG A 391 -30.62 -25.45 10.30
CA ARG A 391 -31.18 -26.55 9.50
C ARG A 391 -30.95 -27.93 10.12
N ARG A 392 -29.87 -28.12 10.91
CA ARG A 392 -29.58 -29.37 11.62
C ARG A 392 -30.47 -29.62 12.85
N THR A 393 -31.20 -28.62 13.34
CA THR A 393 -31.97 -28.73 14.60
C THR A 393 -33.47 -28.71 14.43
N ARG A 394 -34.00 -28.77 13.21
CA ARG A 394 -35.39 -29.18 13.00
C ARG A 394 -35.45 -30.71 13.04
N PRO A 395 -36.16 -31.33 14.00
CA PRO A 395 -36.54 -32.73 13.87
C PRO A 395 -37.36 -32.85 12.59
N SER A 396 -37.05 -33.85 11.77
CA SER A 396 -37.85 -34.21 10.60
C SER A 396 -39.20 -34.74 11.09
N GLU A 397 -40.20 -33.88 11.23
CA GLU A 397 -41.60 -34.33 11.28
C GLU A 397 -41.98 -34.83 9.88
N SER A 398 -42.06 -36.15 9.78
CA SER A 398 -42.79 -36.96 8.80
C SER A 398 -43.43 -36.22 7.62
N SER A 399 -42.72 -36.14 6.51
CA SER A 399 -43.32 -36.13 5.18
C SER A 399 -42.57 -37.10 4.28
N VAL A 400 -43.29 -38.06 3.72
CA VAL A 400 -42.84 -39.09 2.78
C VAL A 400 -41.87 -38.51 1.73
N PRO A 401 -40.71 -39.14 1.45
CA PRO A 401 -39.74 -38.62 0.52
C PRO A 401 -40.25 -38.81 -0.92
N THR A 402 -40.95 -37.81 -1.46
CA THR A 402 -41.20 -37.71 -2.90
C THR A 402 -40.17 -36.77 -3.50
N SER A 403 -39.20 -37.38 -4.18
CA SER A 403 -38.01 -36.79 -4.82
C SER A 403 -36.95 -36.17 -3.90
N PRO A 404 -35.66 -36.55 -4.04
CA PRO A 404 -34.57 -35.83 -3.40
C PRO A 404 -34.43 -34.48 -4.10
N ALA A 405 -34.98 -33.42 -3.52
CA ALA A 405 -34.64 -32.07 -3.95
C ALA A 405 -33.12 -31.89 -3.70
N PRO A 406 -32.30 -31.66 -4.74
CA PRO A 406 -30.87 -31.49 -4.55
C PRO A 406 -30.65 -30.30 -3.62
N VAL A 407 -29.87 -30.51 -2.57
CA VAL A 407 -29.40 -29.45 -1.67
C VAL A 407 -28.52 -28.52 -2.51
N SER A 408 -29.11 -27.47 -3.09
CA SER A 408 -28.36 -26.45 -3.81
C SER A 408 -27.51 -25.68 -2.81
N VAL A 409 -26.21 -25.91 -2.86
CA VAL A 409 -25.23 -25.05 -2.18
C VAL A 409 -25.38 -23.67 -2.81
N GLY A 410 -25.76 -22.66 -2.03
CA GLY A 410 -25.85 -21.29 -2.53
C GLY A 410 -24.50 -20.86 -3.09
N TYR A 411 -24.48 -20.51 -4.39
CA TYR A 411 -23.28 -20.07 -5.12
C TYR A 411 -22.56 -18.88 -4.47
N GLY A 412 -23.22 -18.12 -3.58
CA GLY A 412 -22.62 -17.04 -2.81
C GLY A 412 -21.51 -17.46 -1.84
N ALA A 413 -21.31 -18.75 -1.58
CA ALA A 413 -20.17 -19.25 -0.81
C ALA A 413 -18.81 -19.00 -1.49
N ILE A 414 -18.79 -18.80 -2.82
CA ILE A 414 -17.54 -18.55 -3.56
C ILE A 414 -16.97 -17.15 -3.32
N ARG A 415 -17.82 -16.18 -2.96
CA ARG A 415 -17.44 -14.78 -2.89
C ARG A 415 -16.35 -14.50 -1.84
N PRO A 416 -16.47 -14.94 -0.57
CA PRO A 416 -15.41 -14.74 0.42
C PRO A 416 -14.11 -15.49 0.07
N VAL A 417 -14.21 -16.62 -0.64
CA VAL A 417 -13.05 -17.40 -1.10
C VAL A 417 -12.31 -16.65 -2.19
N ALA A 418 -13.03 -16.12 -3.17
CA ALA A 418 -12.45 -15.28 -4.21
C ALA A 418 -11.87 -13.98 -3.66
N PHE A 419 -12.52 -13.39 -2.66
CA PHE A 419 -12.00 -12.25 -1.91
C PHE A 419 -10.65 -12.58 -1.26
N LEU A 420 -10.58 -13.64 -0.44
CA LEU A 420 -9.33 -14.01 0.24
C LEU A 420 -8.22 -14.43 -0.73
N PHE A 421 -8.59 -15.11 -1.82
CA PHE A 421 -7.66 -15.51 -2.87
C PHE A 421 -7.00 -14.30 -3.52
N LEU A 422 -7.79 -13.33 -3.99
CA LEU A 422 -7.27 -12.13 -4.64
C LEU A 422 -6.64 -11.15 -3.66
N PHE A 423 -7.16 -11.06 -2.43
CA PHE A 423 -6.51 -10.29 -1.37
C PHE A 423 -5.06 -10.75 -1.20
N ALA A 424 -4.84 -12.05 -1.02
CA ALA A 424 -3.51 -12.60 -0.80
C ALA A 424 -2.60 -12.46 -2.02
N LEU A 425 -3.09 -12.75 -3.22
CA LEU A 425 -2.32 -12.59 -4.47
C LEU A 425 -1.90 -11.13 -4.70
N ASP A 426 -2.87 -10.22 -4.62
CA ASP A 426 -2.66 -8.82 -5.00
C ASP A 426 -2.02 -8.00 -3.88
N THR A 427 -1.75 -8.58 -2.71
CA THR A 427 -0.93 -7.94 -1.66
C THR A 427 0.45 -7.53 -2.20
N SER A 428 0.97 -8.23 -3.21
CA SER A 428 2.25 -7.89 -3.84
C SER A 428 2.14 -7.02 -5.09
N LEU A 429 0.92 -6.77 -5.59
CA LEU A 429 0.69 -6.25 -6.94
C LEU A 429 1.38 -4.92 -7.21
N SER A 430 1.35 -4.01 -6.23
CA SER A 430 1.81 -2.63 -6.41
C SER A 430 3.33 -2.48 -6.44
N PHE A 431 4.11 -3.50 -6.07
CA PHE A 431 5.56 -3.36 -5.94
C PHE A 431 6.36 -4.47 -6.60
N ILE A 432 5.74 -5.34 -7.40
CA ILE A 432 6.47 -6.28 -8.28
C ILE A 432 7.53 -5.57 -9.14
N PRO A 433 7.24 -4.46 -9.87
CA PRO A 433 8.27 -3.81 -10.70
C PRO A 433 9.34 -3.11 -9.85
N LEU A 434 8.99 -2.68 -8.63
CA LEU A 434 9.91 -2.02 -7.70
C LEU A 434 10.88 -3.03 -7.06
N GLN A 435 10.38 -4.21 -6.69
CA GLN A 435 11.23 -5.32 -6.25
C GLN A 435 12.18 -5.76 -7.37
N MET A 436 11.68 -5.80 -8.62
CA MET A 436 12.52 -6.10 -9.77
C MET A 436 13.60 -5.02 -10.01
N GLU A 437 13.32 -3.76 -9.68
CA GLU A 437 14.30 -2.68 -9.76
C GLU A 437 15.44 -2.84 -8.75
N VAL A 438 15.14 -3.36 -7.55
CA VAL A 438 16.17 -3.70 -6.54
C VAL A 438 17.03 -4.87 -7.00
N LEU A 439 16.42 -5.90 -7.61
CA LEU A 439 17.13 -7.09 -8.10
C LEU A 439 17.72 -6.93 -9.50
N TYR A 440 17.65 -5.73 -10.08
CA TYR A 440 17.94 -5.50 -11.49
C TYR A 440 19.38 -5.85 -11.84
N THR A 441 19.52 -6.69 -12.85
CA THR A 441 20.76 -6.91 -13.59
C THR A 441 20.50 -6.73 -15.09
N PRO A 442 21.48 -6.28 -15.88
CA PRO A 442 21.33 -6.20 -17.33
C PRO A 442 21.06 -7.60 -17.91
N ILE A 443 19.87 -7.78 -18.49
CA ILE A 443 19.40 -9.06 -19.03
C ILE A 443 19.20 -8.92 -20.54
N PHE A 444 19.85 -9.80 -21.32
CA PHE A 444 19.66 -9.95 -22.77
C PHE A 444 19.79 -8.65 -23.60
N GLY A 445 20.51 -7.63 -23.10
CA GLY A 445 20.64 -6.33 -23.76
C GLY A 445 19.34 -5.52 -23.84
N LEU A 446 18.32 -5.91 -23.06
CA LEU A 446 17.04 -5.20 -23.00
C LEU A 446 17.18 -3.89 -22.20
N ALA A 447 16.38 -2.89 -22.57
CA ALA A 447 16.28 -1.65 -21.81
C ALA A 447 15.81 -1.93 -20.37
N LYS A 448 16.34 -1.18 -19.40
CA LYS A 448 16.02 -1.35 -17.97
C LYS A 448 14.51 -1.39 -17.74
N ASP A 449 13.77 -0.43 -18.29
CA ASP A 449 12.31 -0.34 -18.10
C ASP A 449 11.58 -1.59 -18.63
N VAL A 450 12.01 -2.17 -19.76
CA VAL A 450 11.44 -3.43 -20.28
C VAL A 450 11.69 -4.60 -19.30
N VAL A 451 12.89 -4.69 -18.73
CA VAL A 451 13.26 -5.73 -17.76
C VAL A 451 12.39 -5.65 -16.51
N LEU A 452 12.09 -4.44 -16.02
CA LEU A 452 11.22 -4.23 -14.86
C LEU A 452 9.78 -4.74 -15.10
N GLY A 453 9.33 -4.84 -16.35
CA GLY A 453 8.02 -5.36 -16.73
C GLY A 453 7.96 -6.88 -16.94
N LEU A 454 9.11 -7.56 -17.04
CA LEU A 454 9.17 -9.01 -17.30
C LEU A 454 8.48 -9.88 -16.24
N PRO A 455 8.57 -9.62 -14.93
CA PRO A 455 7.94 -10.49 -13.94
C PRO A 455 6.41 -10.53 -14.07
N ILE A 456 5.78 -9.38 -14.31
CA ILE A 456 4.33 -9.27 -14.56
C ILE A 456 3.97 -9.99 -15.87
N SER A 457 4.78 -9.82 -16.90
CA SER A 457 4.58 -10.46 -18.20
C SER A 457 4.69 -11.99 -18.10
N ALA A 458 5.67 -12.50 -17.35
CA ALA A 458 5.83 -13.93 -17.08
C ALA A 458 4.64 -14.50 -16.31
N GLU A 459 4.19 -13.79 -15.28
CA GLU A 459 3.01 -14.17 -14.50
C GLU A 459 1.74 -14.25 -15.36
N MET A 460 1.44 -13.21 -16.14
CA MET A 460 0.25 -13.19 -17.00
C MET A 460 0.34 -14.21 -18.14
N GLY A 461 1.54 -14.46 -18.66
CA GLY A 461 1.78 -15.45 -19.71
C GLY A 461 1.54 -16.87 -19.21
N CYS A 462 2.12 -17.22 -18.08
CA CYS A 462 1.88 -18.49 -17.40
C CYS A 462 0.41 -18.66 -16.98
N ALA A 463 -0.24 -17.60 -16.49
CA ALA A 463 -1.67 -17.62 -16.20
C ALA A 463 -2.50 -17.92 -17.46
N GLY A 464 -2.18 -17.30 -18.60
CA GLY A 464 -2.82 -17.55 -19.89
C GLY A 464 -2.73 -19.01 -20.34
N LEU A 465 -1.54 -19.62 -20.23
CA LEU A 465 -1.34 -21.05 -20.56
C LEU A 465 -2.25 -21.95 -19.71
N THR A 466 -2.37 -21.62 -18.43
CA THR A 466 -3.12 -22.45 -17.48
C THR A 466 -4.62 -22.24 -17.62
N VAL A 467 -5.07 -21.02 -17.93
CA VAL A 467 -6.47 -20.72 -18.27
C VAL A 467 -6.91 -21.57 -19.46
N LEU A 468 -6.10 -21.65 -20.52
CA LEU A 468 -6.40 -22.49 -21.68
C LEU A 468 -6.48 -23.99 -21.35
N ALA A 469 -5.56 -24.48 -20.51
CA ALA A 469 -5.52 -25.90 -20.12
C ALA A 469 -6.60 -26.29 -19.10
N SER A 470 -7.03 -25.35 -18.24
CA SER A 470 -7.87 -25.62 -17.07
C SER A 470 -9.28 -26.11 -17.41
N GLY A 471 -9.86 -25.68 -18.55
CA GLY A 471 -11.24 -26.04 -18.92
C GLY A 471 -11.45 -27.55 -19.04
N ALA A 472 -10.60 -28.23 -19.82
CA ALA A 472 -10.66 -29.68 -19.97
C ALA A 472 -10.36 -30.44 -18.67
N TRP A 473 -9.55 -29.84 -17.79
CA TRP A 473 -9.18 -30.45 -16.51
C TRP A 473 -10.32 -30.38 -15.49
N ILE A 474 -10.98 -29.21 -15.39
CA ILE A 474 -12.15 -28.98 -14.53
C ILE A 474 -13.32 -29.85 -14.99
N ASP A 475 -13.53 -30.01 -16.29
CA ASP A 475 -14.60 -30.85 -16.84
C ASP A 475 -14.43 -32.34 -16.46
N ARG A 476 -13.18 -32.83 -16.35
CA ARG A 476 -12.87 -34.24 -16.05
C ARG A 476 -12.82 -34.57 -14.56
N ILE A 477 -12.20 -33.72 -13.76
CA ILE A 477 -11.86 -34.01 -12.35
C ILE A 477 -12.69 -33.16 -11.37
N GLY A 478 -13.44 -32.18 -11.89
CA GLY A 478 -14.18 -31.20 -11.11
C GLY A 478 -13.30 -30.03 -10.66
N TRP A 479 -13.92 -29.04 -10.03
CA TRP A 479 -13.29 -27.75 -9.71
C TRP A 479 -12.38 -27.75 -8.47
N ARG A 480 -12.61 -28.65 -7.51
CA ARG A 480 -11.97 -28.58 -6.17
C ARG A 480 -10.45 -28.77 -6.22
N LEU A 481 -10.01 -29.84 -6.88
CA LEU A 481 -8.59 -30.17 -6.98
C LEU A 481 -7.81 -29.11 -7.77
N PRO A 482 -8.27 -28.66 -8.97
CA PRO A 482 -7.70 -27.51 -9.65
C PRO A 482 -7.61 -26.26 -8.77
N CYS A 483 -8.65 -25.96 -7.98
CA CYS A 483 -8.63 -24.80 -7.09
C CYS A 483 -7.53 -24.91 -6.02
N MET A 484 -7.38 -26.06 -5.38
CA MET A 484 -6.36 -26.28 -4.35
C MET A 484 -4.95 -26.25 -4.95
N LEU A 485 -4.73 -26.88 -6.10
CA LEU A 485 -3.45 -26.84 -6.80
C LEU A 485 -3.12 -25.43 -7.27
N GLY A 486 -4.12 -24.66 -7.72
CA GLY A 486 -3.95 -23.25 -8.08
C GLY A 486 -3.50 -22.40 -6.90
N LEU A 487 -4.18 -22.53 -5.76
CA LEU A 487 -3.80 -21.83 -4.52
C LEU A 487 -2.42 -22.24 -4.01
N ALA A 488 -2.10 -23.54 -4.02
CA ALA A 488 -0.79 -24.04 -3.60
C ALA A 488 0.33 -23.60 -4.55
N GLY A 489 0.10 -23.61 -5.86
CA GLY A 489 1.04 -23.11 -6.87
C GLY A 489 1.30 -21.61 -6.72
N ALA A 490 0.25 -20.83 -6.49
CA ALA A 490 0.37 -19.40 -6.22
C ALA A 490 1.13 -19.12 -4.90
N ALA A 491 0.90 -19.93 -3.87
CA ALA A 491 1.64 -19.85 -2.61
C ALA A 491 3.12 -20.17 -2.81
N ALA A 492 3.44 -21.23 -3.58
CA ALA A 492 4.81 -21.62 -3.90
C ALA A 492 5.55 -20.54 -4.70
N GLY A 493 4.92 -19.97 -5.73
CA GLY A 493 5.51 -18.87 -6.50
C GLY A 493 5.74 -17.61 -5.65
N SER A 494 4.82 -17.30 -4.73
CA SER A 494 4.99 -16.19 -3.78
C SER A 494 6.12 -16.46 -2.78
N LEU A 495 6.23 -17.67 -2.25
CA LEU A 495 7.34 -18.06 -1.38
C LEU A 495 8.69 -17.96 -2.10
N LEU A 496 8.77 -18.44 -3.35
CA LEU A 496 9.97 -18.31 -4.17
C LEU A 496 10.29 -16.85 -4.49
N SER A 497 9.28 -16.00 -4.67
CA SER A 497 9.46 -14.56 -4.90
C SER A 497 10.10 -13.87 -3.67
N ALA A 498 9.76 -14.32 -2.46
CA ALA A 498 10.36 -13.81 -1.23
C ALA A 498 11.83 -14.22 -1.06
N LEU A 499 12.18 -15.41 -1.56
CA LEU A 499 13.50 -16.01 -1.43
C LEU A 499 14.40 -15.77 -2.65
N ALA A 500 13.94 -15.01 -3.64
CA ALA A 500 14.63 -14.82 -4.91
C ALA A 500 15.95 -14.04 -4.70
N PRO A 501 17.12 -14.64 -4.98
CA PRO A 501 18.40 -13.94 -4.86
C PRO A 501 18.72 -13.04 -6.06
N ASP A 502 18.09 -13.26 -7.21
CA ASP A 502 18.40 -12.58 -8.47
C ASP A 502 17.15 -12.32 -9.33
N ALA A 503 17.31 -11.48 -10.35
CA ALA A 503 16.25 -11.09 -11.28
C ALA A 503 15.60 -12.27 -12.03
N LEU A 504 16.38 -13.28 -12.48
CA LEU A 504 15.84 -14.39 -13.28
C LEU A 504 15.03 -15.35 -12.41
N THR A 505 15.53 -15.66 -11.21
CA THR A 505 14.78 -16.46 -10.24
C THR A 505 13.49 -15.77 -9.81
N PHE A 506 13.49 -14.43 -9.66
CA PHE A 506 12.28 -13.67 -9.39
C PHE A 506 11.27 -13.72 -10.55
N ILE A 507 11.70 -13.57 -11.81
CA ILE A 507 10.83 -13.71 -12.99
C ILE A 507 10.21 -15.11 -13.05
N ALA A 508 11.02 -16.16 -12.84
CA ALA A 508 10.53 -17.54 -12.83
C ALA A 508 9.52 -17.79 -11.69
N ALA A 509 9.79 -17.26 -10.51
CA ALA A 509 8.89 -17.33 -9.36
C ALA A 509 7.53 -16.67 -9.66
N ARG A 510 7.52 -15.50 -10.32
CA ARG A 510 6.28 -14.85 -10.78
C ARG A 510 5.54 -15.67 -11.84
N GLY A 511 6.26 -16.33 -12.73
CA GLY A 511 5.67 -17.30 -13.66
C GLY A 511 4.92 -18.43 -12.93
N ILE A 512 5.51 -19.01 -11.89
CA ILE A 512 4.87 -20.04 -11.05
C ILE A 512 3.62 -19.49 -10.35
N THR A 513 3.69 -18.26 -9.82
CA THR A 513 2.50 -17.58 -9.26
C THR A 513 1.40 -17.45 -10.32
N GLY A 514 1.78 -17.10 -11.55
CA GLY A 514 0.89 -17.01 -12.70
C GLY A 514 0.17 -18.31 -13.03
N LEU A 515 0.90 -19.44 -13.05
CA LEU A 515 0.32 -20.78 -13.24
C LEU A 515 -0.76 -21.05 -12.17
N GLY A 516 -0.45 -20.76 -10.90
CA GLY A 516 -1.37 -20.93 -9.79
C GLY A 516 -2.59 -20.02 -9.89
N TYR A 517 -2.39 -18.74 -10.22
CA TYR A 517 -3.44 -17.75 -10.41
C TYR A 517 -4.42 -18.15 -11.52
N GLY A 518 -3.91 -18.53 -12.69
CA GLY A 518 -4.73 -18.95 -13.83
C GLY A 518 -5.60 -20.17 -13.54
N LEU A 519 -5.04 -21.18 -12.85
CA LEU A 519 -5.79 -22.36 -12.45
C LEU A 519 -6.83 -22.04 -11.37
N GLY A 520 -6.45 -21.25 -10.36
CA GLY A 520 -7.32 -20.88 -9.24
C GLY A 520 -8.54 -20.09 -9.70
N ILE A 521 -8.36 -19.07 -10.52
CA ILE A 521 -9.48 -18.23 -10.98
C ILE A 521 -10.46 -19.05 -11.85
N MET A 522 -9.96 -19.89 -12.75
CA MET A 522 -10.82 -20.76 -13.57
C MET A 522 -11.55 -21.81 -12.74
N ALA A 523 -10.91 -22.37 -11.72
CA ALA A 523 -11.56 -23.30 -10.81
C ALA A 523 -12.71 -22.64 -10.03
N THR A 524 -12.55 -21.40 -9.57
CA THR A 524 -13.63 -20.66 -8.90
C THR A 524 -14.80 -20.35 -9.84
N GLN A 525 -14.54 -20.03 -11.10
CA GLN A 525 -15.59 -19.88 -12.12
C GLN A 525 -16.29 -21.21 -12.43
N GLY A 526 -15.51 -22.30 -12.56
CA GLY A 526 -16.03 -23.64 -12.75
C GLY A 526 -16.97 -24.08 -11.62
N PHE A 527 -16.67 -23.72 -10.37
CA PHE A 527 -17.58 -23.92 -9.24
C PHE A 527 -18.90 -23.19 -9.45
N VAL A 528 -18.87 -21.90 -9.80
CA VAL A 528 -20.09 -21.12 -10.03
C VAL A 528 -20.93 -21.74 -11.14
N VAL A 529 -20.31 -22.12 -12.26
CA VAL A 529 -20.98 -22.75 -13.39
C VAL A 529 -21.64 -24.08 -12.99
N ALA A 530 -20.96 -24.88 -12.16
CA ALA A 530 -21.48 -26.16 -11.68
C ALA A 530 -22.56 -26.01 -10.58
N ALA A 531 -22.51 -24.94 -9.79
CA ALA A 531 -23.41 -24.70 -8.66
C ALA A 531 -24.63 -23.82 -9.03
N THR A 532 -24.72 -23.30 -10.26
CA THR A 532 -25.80 -22.42 -10.72
C THR A 532 -26.59 -23.03 -11.87
N ARG A 533 -27.89 -22.71 -11.91
CA ARG A 533 -28.73 -22.95 -13.09
C ARG A 533 -28.44 -21.88 -14.16
N PRO A 534 -28.76 -22.12 -15.45
CA PRO A 534 -28.49 -21.16 -16.53
C PRO A 534 -29.06 -19.74 -16.29
N ASP A 535 -30.23 -19.65 -15.67
CA ASP A 535 -30.91 -18.41 -15.28
C ASP A 535 -30.27 -17.68 -14.08
N GLU A 536 -29.54 -18.40 -13.23
CA GLU A 536 -28.87 -17.86 -12.05
C GLU A 536 -27.37 -17.64 -12.24
N ARG A 537 -26.78 -18.19 -13.31
CA ARG A 537 -25.34 -18.17 -13.58
C ARG A 537 -24.75 -16.77 -13.63
N GLY A 538 -25.47 -15.83 -14.26
CA GLY A 538 -25.06 -14.41 -14.30
C GLY A 538 -24.94 -13.81 -12.90
N ARG A 539 -25.89 -14.10 -12.00
CA ARG A 539 -25.84 -13.64 -10.60
C ARG A 539 -24.70 -14.28 -9.83
N GLY A 540 -24.43 -15.57 -10.06
CA GLY A 540 -23.30 -16.26 -9.44
C GLY A 540 -21.95 -15.67 -9.88
N MET A 541 -21.78 -15.40 -11.17
CA MET A 541 -20.57 -14.78 -11.72
C MET A 541 -20.39 -13.36 -11.17
N ALA A 542 -21.48 -12.59 -11.05
CA ALA A 542 -21.45 -11.27 -10.43
C ALA A 542 -20.99 -11.33 -8.97
N GLN A 543 -21.42 -12.34 -8.19
CA GLN A 543 -20.96 -12.50 -6.80
C GLN A 543 -19.49 -12.92 -6.71
N LEU A 544 -19.03 -13.78 -7.61
CA LEU A 544 -17.62 -14.17 -7.70
C LEU A 544 -16.74 -12.93 -7.95
N PHE A 545 -17.04 -12.17 -9.01
CA PHE A 545 -16.24 -11.01 -9.38
C PHE A 545 -16.34 -9.86 -8.38
N ALA A 546 -17.48 -9.69 -7.69
CA ALA A 546 -17.57 -8.76 -6.56
C ALA A 546 -16.54 -9.11 -5.46
N GLY A 547 -16.35 -10.40 -5.18
CA GLY A 547 -15.30 -10.88 -4.26
C GLY A 547 -13.90 -10.63 -4.79
N VAL A 548 -13.63 -11.00 -6.06
CA VAL A 548 -12.35 -10.78 -6.76
C VAL A 548 -11.91 -9.32 -6.64
N TYR A 549 -12.77 -8.37 -7.01
CA TYR A 549 -12.41 -6.95 -7.02
C TYR A 549 -12.29 -6.34 -5.63
N ALA A 550 -13.14 -6.75 -4.68
CA ALA A 550 -13.00 -6.34 -3.29
C ALA A 550 -11.69 -6.88 -2.67
N GLY A 551 -11.31 -8.11 -3.00
CA GLY A 551 -10.07 -8.73 -2.56
C GLY A 551 -8.87 -7.98 -3.11
N SER A 552 -8.84 -7.77 -4.42
CA SER A 552 -7.81 -7.01 -5.13
C SER A 552 -7.61 -5.60 -4.56
N LEU A 553 -8.72 -4.87 -4.35
CA LEU A 553 -8.73 -3.53 -3.75
C LEU A 553 -8.05 -3.50 -2.38
N CYS A 554 -8.47 -4.41 -1.49
CA CYS A 554 -7.95 -4.49 -0.14
C CYS A 554 -6.50 -4.99 -0.11
N GLY A 555 -6.17 -5.98 -0.95
CA GLY A 555 -4.86 -6.59 -1.05
C GLY A 555 -3.80 -5.59 -1.48
N GLY A 556 -4.00 -4.94 -2.63
CA GLY A 556 -3.03 -3.99 -3.17
C GLY A 556 -2.74 -2.82 -2.23
N ALA A 557 -3.78 -2.27 -1.59
CA ALA A 557 -3.63 -1.16 -0.65
C ALA A 557 -2.95 -1.59 0.66
N ALA A 558 -3.42 -2.67 1.30
CA ALA A 558 -2.83 -3.17 2.53
C ALA A 558 -1.38 -3.61 2.32
N GLY A 559 -1.11 -4.24 1.18
CA GLY A 559 0.21 -4.69 0.76
C GLY A 559 1.20 -3.56 0.56
N ALA A 560 0.80 -2.49 -0.13
CA ALA A 560 1.64 -1.30 -0.31
C ALA A 560 1.99 -0.63 1.02
N MET A 561 1.01 -0.48 1.91
CA MET A 561 1.20 0.12 3.24
C MET A 561 2.09 -0.74 4.15
N LEU A 562 1.97 -2.07 4.07
CA LEU A 562 2.84 -3.01 4.79
C LEU A 562 4.26 -3.02 4.21
N ALA A 563 4.40 -3.01 2.89
CA ALA A 563 5.69 -3.00 2.20
C ALA A 563 6.53 -1.77 2.54
N GLU A 564 5.89 -0.61 2.76
CA GLU A 564 6.55 0.61 3.23
C GLU A 564 7.28 0.42 4.57
N ARG A 565 6.83 -0.54 5.39
CA ARG A 565 7.29 -0.74 6.77
C ARG A 565 8.29 -1.87 6.91
N VAL A 566 7.95 -3.04 6.38
CA VAL A 566 8.74 -4.27 6.56
C VAL A 566 9.54 -4.65 5.31
N GLY A 567 9.47 -3.82 4.26
CA GLY A 567 10.06 -4.11 2.95
C GLY A 567 9.22 -5.10 2.14
N TYR A 568 9.68 -5.42 0.92
CA TYR A 568 8.90 -6.21 -0.05
C TYR A 568 8.91 -7.72 0.22
N ALA A 569 10.05 -8.30 0.59
CA ALA A 569 10.21 -9.75 0.74
C ALA A 569 9.26 -10.38 1.79
N PRO A 570 9.07 -9.81 3.00
CA PRO A 570 8.14 -10.36 3.99
C PRO A 570 6.68 -10.37 3.52
N ILE A 571 6.29 -9.45 2.64
CA ILE A 571 4.92 -9.39 2.12
C ILE A 571 4.61 -10.58 1.21
N PHE A 572 5.60 -11.02 0.42
CA PHE A 572 5.47 -12.25 -0.37
C PHE A 572 5.31 -13.49 0.53
N LEU A 573 5.95 -13.54 1.70
CA LEU A 573 5.73 -14.61 2.69
C LEU A 573 4.33 -14.57 3.29
N ILE A 574 3.82 -13.37 3.60
CA ILE A 574 2.43 -13.19 4.08
C ILE A 574 1.45 -13.69 3.01
N ALA A 575 1.65 -13.30 1.74
CA ALA A 575 0.83 -13.76 0.62
C ALA A 575 0.86 -15.30 0.50
N ALA A 576 2.05 -15.91 0.57
CA ALA A 576 2.20 -17.37 0.53
C ALA A 576 1.47 -18.07 1.69
N ALA A 577 1.61 -17.56 2.91
CA ALA A 577 0.94 -18.10 4.08
C ALA A 577 -0.59 -18.01 3.99
N LEU A 578 -1.12 -16.88 3.53
CA LEU A 578 -2.56 -16.68 3.33
C LEU A 578 -3.14 -17.61 2.25
N LEU A 579 -2.43 -17.75 1.12
CA LEU A 579 -2.83 -18.64 0.03
C LEU A 579 -2.81 -20.11 0.46
N LEU A 580 -1.77 -20.54 1.19
CA LEU A 580 -1.66 -21.89 1.72
C LEU A 580 -2.74 -22.17 2.77
N ALA A 581 -2.99 -21.22 3.68
CA ALA A 581 -4.07 -21.32 4.66
C ALA A 581 -5.44 -21.46 3.97
N LEU A 582 -5.68 -20.70 2.90
CA LEU A 582 -6.91 -20.81 2.10
C LEU A 582 -7.01 -22.17 1.40
N ALA A 583 -5.92 -22.68 0.83
CA ALA A 583 -5.87 -24.01 0.20
C ALA A 583 -6.25 -25.12 1.20
N LEU A 584 -5.73 -25.03 2.44
CA LEU A 584 -6.01 -25.97 3.53
C LEU A 584 -7.44 -25.81 4.10
N ALA A 585 -7.97 -24.58 4.13
CA ALA A 585 -9.31 -24.29 4.62
C ALA A 585 -10.41 -24.64 3.60
N LEU A 586 -10.10 -24.67 2.30
CA LEU A 586 -11.10 -24.89 1.24
C LEU A 586 -11.91 -26.18 1.41
N PRO A 587 -11.32 -27.36 1.71
CA PRO A 587 -12.09 -28.58 1.96
C PRO A 587 -13.03 -28.47 3.17
N LEU A 588 -12.61 -27.72 4.21
CA LEU A 588 -13.41 -27.49 5.41
C LEU A 588 -14.59 -26.55 5.13
N LEU A 589 -14.36 -25.50 4.34
CA LEU A 589 -15.38 -24.51 3.96
C LEU A 589 -16.48 -25.11 3.07
N PHE A 590 -16.18 -26.17 2.32
CA PHE A 590 -17.08 -26.82 1.37
C PHE A 590 -17.36 -28.29 1.70
N ARG A 591 -17.17 -28.71 2.95
CA ARG A 591 -17.36 -30.11 3.41
C ARG A 591 -18.74 -30.68 3.07
N ASP A 592 -19.78 -29.85 3.16
CA ASP A 592 -21.18 -30.24 2.91
C ASP A 592 -21.62 -30.02 1.45
N ALA A 593 -20.77 -29.43 0.60
CA ALA A 593 -21.05 -29.36 -0.82
C ALA A 593 -20.84 -30.76 -1.42
N THR A 594 -21.83 -31.29 -2.12
CA THR A 594 -21.67 -32.57 -2.80
C THR A 594 -20.54 -32.46 -3.82
N PRO A 595 -19.62 -33.44 -3.88
CA PRO A 595 -18.63 -33.48 -4.95
C PRO A 595 -19.39 -33.54 -6.29
N ALA A 596 -19.20 -32.52 -7.12
CA ALA A 596 -19.87 -32.36 -8.41
C ALA A 596 -19.52 -33.44 -9.45
N ALA A 597 -18.74 -34.46 -9.07
CA ALA A 597 -18.43 -35.62 -9.90
C ALA A 597 -19.70 -36.36 -10.40
N GLY A 598 -20.86 -36.15 -9.79
CA GLY A 598 -22.14 -36.76 -10.21
C GLY A 598 -23.09 -35.88 -11.03
N ILE A 599 -22.85 -34.56 -11.19
CA ILE A 599 -23.88 -33.66 -11.78
C ILE A 599 -23.75 -33.56 -13.31
N ALA A 600 -22.57 -33.80 -13.88
CA ALA A 600 -22.42 -33.90 -15.33
C ALA A 600 -23.18 -35.11 -15.94
N HIS A 601 -23.52 -36.14 -15.13
CA HIS A 601 -24.37 -37.25 -15.55
C HIS A 601 -25.84 -37.12 -15.11
N ALA A 602 -26.14 -36.31 -14.08
CA ALA A 602 -27.49 -36.20 -13.51
C ALA A 602 -28.32 -35.00 -14.03
N ALA A 603 -27.76 -34.13 -14.88
CA ALA A 603 -28.53 -33.12 -15.61
C ALA A 603 -29.38 -33.71 -16.76
N GLY A 604 -29.30 -35.03 -16.99
CA GLY A 604 -30.30 -35.76 -17.75
C GLY A 604 -31.49 -36.12 -16.85
N HIS A 605 -32.60 -35.40 -16.97
CA HIS A 605 -33.89 -35.99 -16.64
C HIS A 605 -34.05 -37.25 -17.52
N PRO A 606 -34.54 -38.40 -17.01
CA PRO A 606 -34.91 -39.51 -17.86
C PRO A 606 -36.13 -39.06 -18.69
N GLY A 607 -35.89 -38.54 -19.90
CA GLY A 607 -36.96 -38.17 -20.83
C GLY A 607 -36.77 -36.92 -21.69
N THR A 608 -35.79 -36.04 -21.41
CA THR A 608 -35.46 -34.94 -22.34
C THR A 608 -33.98 -35.00 -22.67
N PRO A 609 -33.60 -35.39 -23.90
CA PRO A 609 -32.21 -35.35 -24.30
C PRO A 609 -31.73 -33.89 -24.20
N VAL A 610 -30.82 -33.63 -23.26
CA VAL A 610 -29.90 -32.50 -23.41
C VAL A 610 -29.15 -32.83 -24.69
N ALA A 611 -29.50 -32.13 -25.78
CA ALA A 611 -28.86 -32.34 -27.05
C ALA A 611 -27.35 -32.25 -26.81
N PRO A 612 -26.56 -33.27 -27.17
CA PRO A 612 -25.12 -33.14 -27.15
C PRO A 612 -24.81 -31.89 -27.96
N VAL A 613 -24.03 -30.94 -27.41
CA VAL A 613 -23.52 -29.82 -28.19
C VAL A 613 -22.76 -30.45 -29.34
N THR A 614 -23.41 -30.52 -30.49
CA THR A 614 -22.83 -31.02 -31.73
C THR A 614 -21.78 -30.01 -32.10
N ARG A 615 -20.55 -30.24 -31.63
CA ARG A 615 -19.37 -29.49 -32.08
C ARG A 615 -19.34 -29.64 -33.59
N THR A 616 -19.74 -28.59 -34.30
CA THR A 616 -19.64 -28.59 -35.74
C THR A 616 -18.15 -28.69 -36.08
N PRO A 617 -17.69 -29.74 -36.79
CA PRO A 617 -16.30 -29.83 -37.20
C PRO A 617 -15.97 -28.58 -38.04
N GLY A 618 -14.98 -27.81 -37.60
CA GLY A 618 -14.62 -26.52 -38.21
C GLY A 618 -15.23 -25.26 -37.57
N ALA A 619 -15.96 -25.37 -36.44
CA ALA A 619 -16.46 -24.19 -35.70
C ALA A 619 -15.34 -23.28 -35.19
N LEU A 620 -14.24 -23.85 -34.70
CA LEU A 620 -13.10 -23.11 -34.14
C LEU A 620 -12.38 -22.23 -35.19
N PRO A 621 -11.95 -22.74 -36.36
CA PRO A 621 -11.34 -21.88 -37.38
C PRO A 621 -12.33 -20.85 -37.96
N ARG A 622 -13.64 -21.16 -38.00
CA ARG A 622 -14.68 -20.20 -38.42
C ARG A 622 -14.87 -19.07 -37.41
N PHE A 623 -14.84 -19.38 -36.11
CA PHE A 623 -14.88 -18.40 -35.02
C PHE A 623 -13.64 -17.49 -35.06
N LEU A 624 -12.44 -18.06 -35.15
CA LEU A 624 -11.18 -17.33 -35.19
C LEU A 624 -11.01 -16.47 -36.46
N ARG A 625 -11.71 -16.79 -37.55
CA ARG A 625 -11.70 -16.00 -38.80
C ARG A 625 -12.89 -15.05 -38.93
N SER A 626 -13.83 -15.05 -37.98
CA SER A 626 -14.96 -14.12 -38.03
C SER A 626 -14.45 -12.70 -37.86
N ARG A 627 -14.86 -11.80 -38.77
CA ARG A 627 -14.46 -10.39 -38.74
C ARG A 627 -14.87 -9.71 -37.43
N ALA A 628 -16.03 -10.05 -36.89
CA ALA A 628 -16.52 -9.46 -35.64
C ALA A 628 -15.74 -9.95 -34.42
N VAL A 629 -15.39 -11.25 -34.38
CA VAL A 629 -14.56 -11.83 -33.33
C VAL A 629 -13.14 -11.26 -33.37
N LEU A 630 -12.53 -11.17 -34.56
CA LEU A 630 -11.20 -10.58 -34.73
C LEU A 630 -11.18 -9.10 -34.38
N ALA A 631 -12.21 -8.34 -34.78
CA ALA A 631 -12.34 -6.94 -34.39
C ALA A 631 -12.42 -6.81 -32.86
N LEU A 632 -13.28 -7.59 -32.20
CA LEU A 632 -13.41 -7.58 -30.74
C LEU A 632 -12.09 -7.96 -30.05
N ALA A 633 -11.46 -9.04 -30.50
CA ALA A 633 -10.22 -9.56 -29.94
C ALA A 633 -9.05 -8.58 -30.09
N CYS A 634 -8.73 -8.19 -31.33
CA CYS A 634 -7.50 -7.44 -31.64
C CYS A 634 -7.66 -5.93 -31.44
N CYS A 635 -8.87 -5.38 -31.55
CA CYS A 635 -9.09 -3.93 -31.53
C CYS A 635 -9.75 -3.42 -30.25
N ALA A 636 -10.31 -4.31 -29.41
CA ALA A 636 -10.92 -3.91 -28.14
C ALA A 636 -10.32 -4.63 -26.92
N ILE A 637 -10.32 -5.96 -26.90
CA ILE A 637 -9.86 -6.74 -25.75
C ILE A 637 -8.34 -6.60 -25.56
N LEU A 638 -7.55 -6.89 -26.60
CA LEU A 638 -6.09 -6.87 -26.52
C LEU A 638 -5.51 -5.48 -26.21
N PRO A 639 -5.91 -4.37 -26.88
CA PRO A 639 -5.40 -3.04 -26.56
C PRO A 639 -5.86 -2.55 -25.19
N GLY A 640 -7.10 -2.87 -24.79
CA GLY A 640 -7.61 -2.52 -23.47
C GLY A 640 -6.84 -3.21 -22.35
N ALA A 641 -6.57 -4.51 -22.49
CA ALA A 641 -5.78 -5.29 -21.53
C ALA A 641 -4.30 -4.84 -21.48
N LEU A 642 -3.72 -4.51 -22.65
CA LEU A 642 -2.37 -3.96 -22.80
C LEU A 642 -2.24 -2.64 -22.02
N GLY A 643 -3.13 -1.69 -22.29
CA GLY A 643 -3.14 -0.39 -21.62
C GLY A 643 -3.38 -0.54 -20.12
N LEU A 644 -4.32 -1.38 -19.71
CA LEU A 644 -4.69 -1.57 -18.31
C LEU A 644 -3.54 -2.15 -17.48
N ILE A 645 -3.03 -3.35 -17.80
CA ILE A 645 -2.00 -4.01 -16.98
C ILE A 645 -0.64 -3.35 -17.16
N GLY A 646 -0.33 -2.90 -18.39
CA GLY A 646 0.90 -2.18 -18.66
C GLY A 646 0.98 -0.85 -17.89
N TYR A 647 -0.11 -0.10 -17.78
CA TYR A 647 -0.12 1.11 -16.96
C TYR A 647 -0.29 0.80 -15.47
N LEU A 648 -1.39 0.16 -15.07
CA LEU A 648 -1.83 0.05 -13.68
C LEU A 648 -0.84 -0.77 -12.83
N ASN A 649 -0.38 -1.90 -13.33
CA ASN A 649 0.43 -2.83 -12.51
C ASN A 649 1.94 -2.63 -12.70
N TYR A 650 2.36 -2.10 -13.85
CA TYR A 650 3.76 -1.91 -14.18
C TYR A 650 4.19 -0.44 -14.01
N LEU A 651 3.64 0.47 -14.82
CA LEU A 651 4.20 1.81 -14.90
C LEU A 651 3.78 2.72 -13.75
N LEU A 652 2.54 2.63 -13.29
CA LEU A 652 1.97 3.51 -12.26
C LEU A 652 2.80 3.48 -10.95
N PRO A 653 3.12 2.30 -10.35
CA PRO A 653 3.96 2.27 -9.16
C PRO A 653 5.35 2.84 -9.37
N LEU A 654 5.95 2.53 -10.53
CA LEU A 654 7.30 2.97 -10.88
C LEU A 654 7.35 4.50 -11.05
N ALA A 655 6.36 5.07 -11.74
CA ALA A 655 6.23 6.50 -11.99
C ALA A 655 6.04 7.29 -10.69
N LEU A 656 5.17 6.81 -9.80
CA LEU A 656 4.88 7.49 -8.54
C LEU A 656 6.08 7.46 -7.58
N VAL A 657 6.75 6.32 -7.43
CA VAL A 657 7.88 6.19 -6.50
C VAL A 657 9.12 6.91 -7.03
N ARG A 658 9.38 6.88 -8.35
CA ARG A 658 10.42 7.73 -8.96
C ARG A 658 10.10 9.22 -8.82
N GLY A 659 8.82 9.58 -8.76
CA GLY A 659 8.35 10.94 -8.45
C GLY A 659 8.39 11.30 -6.95
N GLY A 660 8.91 10.42 -6.07
CA GLY A 660 9.02 10.67 -4.63
C GLY A 660 7.77 10.36 -3.81
N ALA A 661 6.75 9.74 -4.39
CA ALA A 661 5.55 9.33 -3.66
C ALA A 661 5.82 8.14 -2.73
N SER A 662 5.07 8.06 -1.62
CA SER A 662 5.14 6.92 -0.71
C SER A 662 4.50 5.67 -1.30
N GLN A 663 4.85 4.48 -0.81
CA GLN A 663 4.17 3.23 -1.19
C GLN A 663 2.68 3.28 -0.84
N SER A 664 2.34 3.87 0.30
CA SER A 664 0.95 4.08 0.70
C SER A 664 0.17 4.92 -0.33
N ASP A 665 0.80 5.93 -0.93
CA ASP A 665 0.17 6.73 -2.00
C ASP A 665 -0.05 5.93 -3.29
N VAL A 666 0.91 5.08 -3.67
CA VAL A 666 0.73 4.13 -4.79
C VAL A 666 -0.48 3.23 -4.55
N GLY A 667 -0.58 2.65 -3.35
CA GLY A 667 -1.73 1.83 -2.96
C GLY A 667 -3.05 2.59 -3.08
N ARG A 668 -3.14 3.82 -2.57
CA ARG A 668 -4.35 4.66 -2.64
C ARG A 668 -4.76 5.02 -4.08
N VAL A 669 -3.79 5.29 -4.96
CA VAL A 669 -4.09 5.56 -6.37
C VAL A 669 -4.62 4.30 -7.04
N LEU A 670 -4.00 3.14 -6.79
CA LEU A 670 -4.48 1.84 -7.28
C LEU A 670 -5.89 1.53 -6.78
N MET A 671 -6.24 1.90 -5.54
CA MET A 671 -7.59 1.71 -5.02
C MET A 671 -8.66 2.39 -5.86
N LEU A 672 -8.35 3.52 -6.50
CA LEU A 672 -9.30 4.28 -7.29
C LEU A 672 -9.89 3.43 -8.43
N TYR A 673 -9.06 2.58 -9.06
CA TYR A 673 -9.49 1.63 -10.09
C TYR A 673 -10.52 0.64 -9.55
N SER A 674 -10.22 -0.03 -8.45
CA SER A 674 -11.10 -1.07 -7.91
C SER A 674 -12.36 -0.48 -7.25
N VAL A 675 -12.29 0.72 -6.69
CA VAL A 675 -13.47 1.49 -6.25
C VAL A 675 -14.41 1.75 -7.44
N CYS A 676 -13.87 2.16 -8.59
CA CYS A 676 -14.69 2.31 -9.80
C CYS A 676 -15.40 1.01 -10.17
N LEU A 677 -14.69 -0.11 -10.20
CA LEU A 677 -15.29 -1.42 -10.52
C LEU A 677 -16.37 -1.85 -9.53
N ILE A 678 -16.15 -1.66 -8.22
CA ILE A 678 -17.11 -2.12 -7.21
C ILE A 678 -18.40 -1.29 -7.26
N TYR A 679 -18.31 0.03 -7.43
CA TYR A 679 -19.47 0.92 -7.33
C TYR A 679 -20.10 1.28 -8.69
N LEU A 680 -19.31 1.46 -9.74
CA LEU A 680 -19.81 1.90 -11.05
C LEU A 680 -20.11 0.73 -12.00
N ALA A 681 -19.40 -0.41 -11.93
CA ALA A 681 -19.66 -1.52 -12.86
C ALA A 681 -21.08 -2.13 -12.72
N PRO A 682 -21.63 -2.38 -11.52
CA PRO A 682 -22.97 -2.96 -11.41
C PRO A 682 -24.12 -2.14 -12.02
N PRO A 683 -24.24 -0.81 -11.80
CA PRO A 683 -25.28 -0.02 -12.46
C PRO A 683 -25.04 0.10 -13.97
N LEU A 684 -23.78 0.29 -14.40
CA LEU A 684 -23.45 0.38 -15.83
C LEU A 684 -23.76 -0.91 -16.58
N ALA A 685 -23.47 -2.08 -16.00
CA ALA A 685 -23.79 -3.37 -16.58
C ALA A 685 -25.29 -3.51 -16.87
N ARG A 686 -26.18 -3.09 -15.95
CA ARG A 686 -27.64 -3.12 -16.18
C ARG A 686 -28.08 -2.24 -17.34
N ILE A 687 -27.45 -1.07 -17.50
CA ILE A 687 -27.75 -0.15 -18.61
C ILE A 687 -27.26 -0.75 -19.93
N ILE A 688 -26.07 -1.34 -19.95
CA ILE A 688 -25.46 -1.96 -21.13
C ILE A 688 -26.26 -3.20 -21.58
N ASP A 689 -26.71 -4.03 -20.64
CA ASP A 689 -27.51 -5.22 -20.93
C ASP A 689 -28.84 -4.89 -21.63
N GLN A 690 -29.41 -3.72 -21.33
CA GLN A 690 -30.65 -3.21 -21.95
C GLN A 690 -30.42 -2.52 -23.30
N SER A 691 -29.16 -2.23 -23.65
CA SER A 691 -28.81 -1.52 -24.87
C SER A 691 -28.64 -2.47 -26.05
N SER A 692 -29.35 -2.21 -27.15
CA SER A 692 -29.18 -2.94 -28.42
C SER A 692 -27.85 -2.61 -29.13
N ARG A 693 -27.24 -1.46 -28.84
CA ARG A 693 -26.00 -0.99 -29.51
C ARG A 693 -24.74 -1.25 -28.69
N ARG A 694 -24.44 -2.52 -28.39
CA ARG A 694 -23.30 -2.93 -27.55
C ARG A 694 -21.93 -2.45 -28.06
N HIS A 695 -21.75 -2.35 -29.38
CA HIS A 695 -20.52 -1.84 -30.00
C HIS A 695 -20.20 -0.37 -29.65
N VAL A 696 -21.23 0.47 -29.42
CA VAL A 696 -21.04 1.88 -29.02
C VAL A 696 -20.44 1.96 -27.61
N TRP A 697 -20.90 1.13 -26.69
CA TRP A 697 -20.38 1.08 -25.32
C TRP A 697 -18.92 0.60 -25.26
N ILE A 698 -18.56 -0.40 -26.08
CA ILE A 698 -17.17 -0.84 -26.22
C ILE A 698 -16.29 0.31 -26.76
N THR A 699 -16.78 1.04 -27.75
CA THR A 699 -16.06 2.19 -28.31
C THR A 699 -15.90 3.31 -27.28
N ALA A 700 -16.96 3.63 -26.52
CA ALA A 700 -16.90 4.62 -25.45
C ALA A 700 -15.90 4.24 -24.35
N ALA A 701 -15.86 2.95 -23.96
CA ALA A 701 -14.88 2.45 -23.01
C ALA A 701 -13.44 2.60 -23.54
N GLY A 702 -13.19 2.26 -24.81
CA GLY A 702 -11.87 2.42 -25.42
C GLY A 702 -11.41 3.88 -25.50
N ILE A 703 -12.32 4.81 -25.81
CA ILE A 703 -12.03 6.25 -25.79
C ILE A 703 -11.70 6.72 -24.37
N LEU A 704 -12.46 6.28 -23.36
CA LEU A 704 -12.18 6.60 -21.96
C LEU A 704 -10.80 6.09 -21.51
N ALA A 705 -10.41 4.88 -21.93
CA ALA A 705 -9.07 4.34 -21.64
C ALA A 705 -7.97 5.18 -22.30
N ALA A 706 -8.15 5.54 -23.57
CA ALA A 706 -7.20 6.38 -24.29
C ALA A 706 -7.05 7.78 -23.67
N MET A 707 -8.16 8.42 -23.27
CA MET A 707 -8.12 9.71 -22.57
C MET A 707 -7.45 9.60 -21.21
N GLY A 708 -7.65 8.49 -20.49
CA GLY A 708 -6.97 8.22 -19.22
C GLY A 708 -5.45 8.19 -19.38
N LEU A 709 -4.95 7.41 -20.34
CA LEU A 709 -3.51 7.37 -20.64
C LEU A 709 -3.00 8.71 -21.19
N GLY A 710 -3.80 9.40 -22.00
CA GLY A 710 -3.50 10.73 -22.52
C GLY A 710 -3.46 11.85 -21.46
N ALA A 711 -3.93 11.59 -20.22
CA ALA A 711 -3.90 12.58 -19.14
C ALA A 711 -2.47 13.03 -18.79
N TYR A 712 -1.47 12.17 -19.01
CA TYR A 712 -0.05 12.48 -18.84
C TYR A 712 0.50 13.52 -19.83
N ALA A 713 -0.27 13.89 -20.87
CA ALA A 713 0.10 14.98 -21.76
C ALA A 713 -0.25 16.37 -21.21
N VAL A 714 -1.08 16.43 -20.15
CA VAL A 714 -1.61 17.70 -19.60
C VAL A 714 -1.33 17.85 -18.11
N LEU A 715 -1.30 16.73 -17.38
CA LEU A 715 -1.08 16.68 -15.94
C LEU A 715 0.25 15.99 -15.64
N ASP A 716 0.87 16.37 -14.52
CA ASP A 716 2.10 15.77 -14.01
C ASP A 716 1.90 15.08 -12.66
N GLY A 717 2.85 14.20 -12.32
CA GLY A 717 2.97 13.57 -11.00
C GLY A 717 1.74 12.76 -10.57
N MET A 718 1.36 12.88 -9.30
CA MET A 718 0.29 12.10 -8.69
C MET A 718 -1.10 12.44 -9.25
N ALA A 719 -1.31 13.67 -9.72
CA ALA A 719 -2.59 14.10 -10.30
C ALA A 719 -2.87 13.39 -11.64
N ALA A 720 -1.87 13.31 -12.52
CA ALA A 720 -1.94 12.54 -13.76
C ALA A 720 -2.23 11.06 -13.47
N ALA A 721 -1.51 10.51 -12.49
CA ALA A 721 -1.64 9.12 -12.08
C ALA A 721 -3.05 8.78 -11.59
N ALA A 722 -3.62 9.63 -10.73
CA ALA A 722 -4.97 9.46 -10.21
C ALA A 722 -6.04 9.62 -11.31
N ALA A 723 -5.92 10.63 -12.17
CA ALA A 723 -6.85 10.86 -13.27
C ALA A 723 -6.87 9.67 -14.24
N ALA A 724 -5.69 9.22 -14.69
CA ALA A 724 -5.55 8.07 -15.57
C ALA A 724 -6.15 6.80 -14.95
N THR A 725 -5.90 6.55 -13.66
CA THR A 725 -6.40 5.37 -12.95
C THR A 725 -7.93 5.39 -12.78
N ALA A 726 -8.52 6.55 -12.44
CA ALA A 726 -9.97 6.71 -12.37
C ALA A 726 -10.64 6.48 -13.73
N MET A 727 -10.08 7.05 -14.80
CA MET A 727 -10.61 6.90 -16.15
C MET A 727 -10.49 5.48 -16.67
N LEU A 728 -9.38 4.78 -16.38
CA LEU A 728 -9.23 3.36 -16.68
C LEU A 728 -10.19 2.49 -15.87
N GLY A 729 -10.45 2.83 -14.60
CA GLY A 729 -11.44 2.14 -13.77
C GLY A 729 -12.87 2.28 -14.31
N LEU A 730 -13.23 3.49 -14.75
CA LEU A 730 -14.51 3.74 -15.42
C LEU A 730 -14.59 3.02 -16.78
N SER A 731 -13.53 3.05 -17.56
CA SER A 731 -13.43 2.32 -18.84
C SER A 731 -13.63 0.82 -18.64
N ALA A 732 -12.91 0.21 -17.69
CA ALA A 732 -13.00 -1.22 -17.39
C ALA A 732 -14.41 -1.62 -16.90
N SER A 733 -15.05 -0.75 -16.12
CA SER A 733 -16.44 -0.95 -15.65
C SER A 733 -17.44 -1.09 -16.81
N ILE A 734 -17.21 -0.38 -17.91
CA ILE A 734 -18.03 -0.46 -19.13
C ILE A 734 -17.56 -1.63 -20.00
N ALA A 735 -16.25 -1.76 -20.20
CA ALA A 735 -15.65 -2.72 -21.12
C ALA A 735 -15.99 -4.16 -20.76
N PHE A 736 -15.83 -4.57 -19.48
CA PHE A 736 -16.09 -5.96 -19.08
C PHE A 736 -17.52 -6.41 -19.36
N ALA A 737 -18.51 -5.57 -19.04
CA ALA A 737 -19.92 -5.85 -19.32
C ALA A 737 -20.20 -5.86 -20.83
N ALA A 738 -19.76 -4.82 -21.55
CA ALA A 738 -20.05 -4.66 -22.97
C ALA A 738 -19.35 -5.72 -23.84
N GLN A 739 -18.10 -6.07 -23.56
CA GLN A 739 -17.33 -7.07 -24.30
C GLN A 739 -17.89 -8.48 -24.09
N SER A 740 -18.20 -8.85 -22.84
CA SER A 740 -18.81 -10.15 -22.53
C SER A 740 -20.17 -10.31 -23.22
N ALA A 741 -21.02 -9.28 -23.13
CA ALA A 741 -22.33 -9.27 -23.77
C ALA A 741 -22.22 -9.32 -25.30
N PHE A 742 -21.32 -8.53 -25.91
CA PHE A 742 -21.11 -8.54 -27.36
C PHE A 742 -20.55 -9.87 -27.86
N ALA A 743 -19.62 -10.50 -27.13
CA ALA A 743 -19.08 -11.81 -27.49
C ALA A 743 -20.18 -12.89 -27.51
N LEU A 744 -21.13 -12.86 -26.57
CA LEU A 744 -22.21 -13.83 -26.48
C LEU A 744 -23.32 -13.65 -27.54
N ASP A 745 -23.47 -12.44 -28.09
CA ASP A 745 -24.47 -12.17 -29.14
C ASP A 745 -24.09 -12.73 -30.51
N LEU A 746 -22.80 -12.97 -30.75
CA LEU A 746 -22.30 -13.43 -32.04
C LEU A 746 -22.81 -14.84 -32.36
N ALA A 747 -23.30 -15.03 -33.59
CA ALA A 747 -23.85 -16.32 -34.04
C ALA A 747 -22.79 -17.43 -34.00
N GLU A 748 -21.53 -17.07 -34.28
CA GLU A 748 -20.37 -17.93 -34.26
C GLU A 748 -20.01 -18.42 -32.85
N THR A 749 -20.29 -17.61 -31.82
CA THR A 749 -20.10 -17.98 -30.41
C THR A 749 -21.08 -19.09 -30.01
N ARG A 750 -22.35 -18.99 -30.43
CA ARG A 750 -23.36 -20.04 -30.17
C ARG A 750 -23.02 -21.35 -30.87
N ALA A 751 -22.42 -21.29 -32.06
CA ALA A 751 -21.99 -22.47 -32.81
C ALA A 751 -20.74 -23.16 -32.21
N LEU A 752 -19.84 -22.39 -31.58
CA LEU A 752 -18.64 -22.92 -30.92
C LEU A 752 -18.92 -23.43 -29.49
N GLY A 753 -19.89 -22.82 -28.82
CA GLY A 753 -20.19 -23.01 -27.41
C GLY A 753 -19.67 -21.85 -26.57
N GLU A 754 -20.57 -21.25 -25.78
CA GLU A 754 -20.32 -20.01 -25.02
C GLU A 754 -19.09 -20.12 -24.10
N ALA A 755 -18.92 -21.25 -23.40
CA ALA A 755 -17.80 -21.46 -22.49
C ALA A 755 -16.44 -21.50 -23.21
N THR A 756 -16.37 -22.10 -24.41
CA THR A 756 -15.15 -22.19 -25.20
C THR A 756 -14.83 -20.86 -25.89
N ALA A 757 -15.85 -20.12 -26.34
CA ALA A 757 -15.65 -18.78 -26.87
C ALA A 757 -15.12 -17.82 -25.80
N LEU A 758 -15.69 -17.86 -24.59
CA LEU A 758 -15.28 -17.01 -23.47
C LEU A 758 -13.86 -17.34 -22.97
N SER A 759 -13.45 -18.62 -23.01
CA SER A 759 -12.08 -19.00 -22.65
C SER A 759 -11.05 -18.52 -23.69
N ILE A 760 -11.38 -18.56 -24.98
CA ILE A 760 -10.53 -18.01 -26.04
C ILE A 760 -10.40 -16.49 -25.88
N THR A 761 -11.50 -15.77 -25.65
CA THR A 761 -11.44 -14.31 -25.44
C THR A 761 -10.63 -13.95 -24.20
N SER A 762 -10.75 -14.73 -23.12
CA SER A 762 -9.95 -14.55 -21.90
C SER A 762 -8.45 -14.81 -22.15
N ALA A 763 -8.10 -15.78 -23.00
CA ALA A 763 -6.71 -16.02 -23.35
C ALA A 763 -6.11 -14.87 -24.17
N ILE A 764 -6.90 -14.28 -25.08
CA ILE A 764 -6.51 -13.08 -25.83
C ILE A 764 -6.32 -11.88 -24.89
N GLU A 765 -7.19 -11.74 -23.89
CA GLU A 765 -7.02 -10.75 -22.83
C GLU A 765 -5.66 -10.92 -22.14
N ARG A 766 -5.31 -12.14 -21.70
CA ARG A 766 -4.00 -12.43 -21.09
C ARG A 766 -2.82 -12.09 -22.01
N LEU A 767 -2.93 -12.33 -23.31
CA LEU A 767 -1.89 -11.91 -24.27
C LEU A 767 -1.69 -10.39 -24.26
N GLY A 768 -2.77 -9.61 -24.21
CA GLY A 768 -2.67 -8.16 -24.03
C GLY A 768 -1.96 -7.79 -22.73
N GLN A 769 -2.27 -8.47 -21.63
CA GLN A 769 -1.65 -8.24 -20.31
C GLN A 769 -0.15 -8.59 -20.27
N VAL A 770 0.30 -9.57 -21.08
CA VAL A 770 1.73 -9.89 -21.27
C VAL A 770 2.42 -8.78 -22.07
N LEU A 771 1.78 -8.29 -23.14
CA LEU A 771 2.37 -7.27 -24.00
C LEU A 771 2.39 -5.88 -23.35
N GLY A 772 1.48 -5.61 -22.41
CA GLY A 772 1.34 -4.32 -21.70
C GLY A 772 2.65 -3.78 -21.14
N PRO A 773 3.26 -4.44 -20.15
CA PRO A 773 4.50 -3.98 -19.53
C PRO A 773 5.66 -3.85 -20.54
N LEU A 774 5.72 -4.74 -21.53
CA LEU A 774 6.78 -4.72 -22.56
C LEU A 774 6.64 -3.51 -23.49
N CYS A 775 5.42 -3.24 -23.97
CA CYS A 775 5.14 -2.13 -24.87
C CYS A 775 5.30 -0.77 -24.16
N LEU A 776 4.75 -0.61 -22.95
CA LEU A 776 4.95 0.63 -22.19
C LEU A 776 6.40 0.79 -21.76
N GLY A 777 7.07 -0.27 -21.29
CA GLY A 777 8.48 -0.20 -20.92
C GLY A 777 9.37 0.21 -22.08
N MET A 778 9.10 -0.27 -23.29
CA MET A 778 9.81 0.14 -24.50
C MET A 778 9.49 1.60 -24.88
N ALA A 779 8.21 2.00 -24.84
CA ALA A 779 7.80 3.37 -25.18
C ALA A 779 8.44 4.39 -24.22
N VAL A 780 8.46 4.10 -22.92
CA VAL A 780 9.07 4.96 -21.89
C VAL A 780 10.60 4.98 -22.04
N ALA A 781 11.23 3.86 -22.38
CA ALA A 781 12.68 3.81 -22.60
C ALA A 781 13.14 4.69 -23.77
N VAL A 782 12.29 4.88 -24.79
CA VAL A 782 12.63 5.67 -26.00
C VAL A 782 12.19 7.14 -25.88
N LEU A 783 10.99 7.39 -25.34
CA LEU A 783 10.33 8.70 -25.38
C LEU A 783 10.23 9.38 -24.02
N GLY A 784 10.59 8.70 -22.93
CA GLY A 784 10.35 9.17 -21.57
C GLY A 784 8.91 8.89 -21.09
N LEU A 785 8.63 9.24 -19.84
CA LEU A 785 7.40 8.83 -19.15
C LEU A 785 6.13 9.41 -19.77
N GLY A 786 6.05 10.73 -19.93
CA GLY A 786 4.83 11.40 -20.42
C GLY A 786 4.50 11.00 -21.86
N ASP A 787 5.44 11.22 -22.79
CA ASP A 787 5.26 10.94 -24.20
C ASP A 787 5.09 9.43 -24.49
N GLY A 788 5.79 8.57 -23.74
CA GLY A 788 5.66 7.12 -23.86
C GLY A 788 4.25 6.62 -23.50
N VAL A 789 3.65 7.13 -22.42
CA VAL A 789 2.28 6.77 -22.02
C VAL A 789 1.25 7.34 -23.00
N ALA A 790 1.44 8.60 -23.43
CA ALA A 790 0.56 9.24 -24.40
C ALA A 790 0.55 8.49 -25.73
N LEU A 791 1.70 7.99 -26.21
CA LEU A 791 1.80 7.18 -27.43
C LEU A 791 0.98 5.90 -27.33
N VAL A 792 1.05 5.19 -26.20
CA VAL A 792 0.23 3.99 -25.99
C VAL A 792 -1.25 4.34 -25.92
N GLY A 793 -1.61 5.47 -25.29
CA GLY A 793 -2.97 6.01 -25.32
C GLY A 793 -3.49 6.27 -26.73
N LEU A 794 -2.67 6.86 -27.61
CA LEU A 794 -2.98 7.04 -29.03
C LEU A 794 -3.14 5.71 -29.77
N GLY A 795 -2.31 4.71 -29.46
CA GLY A 795 -2.46 3.35 -30.00
C GLY A 795 -3.79 2.70 -29.61
N VAL A 796 -4.20 2.83 -28.34
CA VAL A 796 -5.50 2.35 -27.85
C VAL A 796 -6.64 3.10 -28.55
N LEU A 797 -6.52 4.40 -28.76
CA LEU A 797 -7.51 5.19 -29.50
C LEU A 797 -7.64 4.73 -30.95
N ALA A 798 -6.52 4.54 -31.65
CA ALA A 798 -6.49 4.09 -33.03
C ALA A 798 -7.14 2.70 -33.18
N ALA A 799 -6.83 1.77 -32.27
CA ALA A 799 -7.46 0.45 -32.24
C ALA A 799 -8.97 0.55 -31.96
N THR A 800 -9.38 1.43 -31.05
CA THR A 800 -10.80 1.66 -30.72
C THR A 800 -11.57 2.23 -31.91
N LEU A 801 -10.99 3.17 -32.65
CA LEU A 801 -11.58 3.73 -33.87
C LEU A 801 -11.69 2.68 -34.98
N LEU A 802 -10.67 1.83 -35.12
CA LEU A 802 -10.70 0.69 -36.04
C LEU A 802 -11.80 -0.30 -35.67
N PHE A 803 -11.97 -0.61 -34.37
CA PHE A 803 -13.06 -1.45 -33.89
C PHE A 803 -14.43 -0.88 -34.29
N TRP A 804 -14.64 0.42 -34.08
CA TRP A 804 -15.89 1.09 -34.46
C TRP A 804 -16.16 1.00 -35.97
N LEU A 805 -15.15 1.26 -36.80
CA LEU A 805 -15.26 1.18 -38.26
C LEU A 805 -15.62 -0.24 -38.73
N LEU A 806 -15.04 -1.27 -38.13
CA LEU A 806 -15.28 -2.67 -38.49
C LEU A 806 -16.64 -3.18 -38.01
N THR A 807 -17.21 -2.60 -36.94
CA THR A 807 -18.43 -3.13 -36.29
C THR A 807 -19.68 -2.28 -36.50
N ARG A 808 -19.57 -1.03 -36.98
CA ARG A 808 -20.73 -0.12 -37.22
C ARG A 808 -21.81 -0.69 -38.14
N HIS A 809 -21.47 -1.65 -39.00
CA HIS A 809 -22.41 -2.28 -39.94
C HIS A 809 -23.25 -3.39 -39.31
N LEU A 810 -22.80 -4.01 -38.21
CA LEU A 810 -23.54 -5.06 -37.51
C LEU A 810 -24.78 -4.53 -36.78
N GLY A 811 -24.83 -3.23 -36.45
CA GLY A 811 -25.98 -2.60 -35.80
C GLY A 811 -27.16 -2.28 -36.72
N ARG A 812 -27.08 -2.55 -38.03
CA ARG A 812 -28.15 -2.29 -39.02
C ARG A 812 -28.99 -3.52 -39.37
N THR A 813 -28.62 -4.71 -38.90
CA THR A 813 -29.20 -6.00 -39.31
C THR A 813 -29.90 -6.77 -38.18
N GLN A 814 -30.18 -6.12 -37.05
CA GLN A 814 -31.04 -6.66 -35.98
C GLN A 814 -32.32 -5.86 -35.86
#